data_AF-A0A7J2HLX7-F1
#
_entry.id   AF-A0A7J2HLX7-F1
#
_cell.length_a   1.000
_cell.length_b   1.000
_cell.length_c   1.000
_cell.angle_alpha   90.00
_cell.angle_beta   90.00
_cell.angle_gamma   90.00
#
_symmetry.space_group_name_H-M   'P 1'
#
loop_
_entity.id
_entity.type
_entity.pdbx_description
1 polymer ?
#
loop_
_entity_poly.entity_id
_entity_poly.type
_entity_poly.pdbx_seq_one_letter_code
_entity_poly.pdbx_strand_id
1 'polypeptide(L)'
;MKIEKSRHRKIRIITTLCSIILASCFLSSTFSSADFSLKEGNFAPTGKKTYQYVPGEIIVKFKDVATEEQIRSINSIYKTSVLYTSPYARFKRIKIPPDKTVSEMVELYRKSPLVEYAEPNYIVHAYWIPNDPYYSYQWHLTQINMPSAWDIEQGGISSIIVAVLDTGVAYEDYGSYKQAPDLAGTNFVSGYDFVNDDSHPNDDNGHGTHVTGTIAQTTNNGVGVAGVAFNCSIMPVKVLDAQGSGTHQQVADGLYWAVNNGAKVINCSLGGTYGSTTLYNAIKYAYDHGVIIVAAAGNDGSSSISYPAAYDECIAVGAVRYDKTRAYYSNYGIGIELMAPGGDTSVDQNGDGYVDGVLQQTFSGGDPTNFSYWFWQGTSMATPHVTGIVALMLSHGATGIENIRNILHSTAEDLGDPGYDNEYGYGLVDAAAALSYTEYPDLTITAISYSSTHLNEPVDIYVTIANQGTQDVTEDFYVDIYYDPSETPAKGETSRKEKGQIGDDWQHITQIIPAGESIQISFTHTFTTLGEHEIWTQVDTDDSVTETNEDNNIYGPESITVEVPPGDGTTTYWAVIAGVSDYLYINDLNYCDDDAQDIYNTLLADPNWNSSHMQLLIDSQATKSAIHSAINNILSGGFDQDDVLLFYFSGHGTYYYDQSPIDETDGYDEYICPYDMDITDLFTGIRDDELEDWLNVGINGVVTLDTCNSGGFIKLNGLTSKCIIVPGLSKKAITKGDGFTKDLQDISNLVTLTACDDNESAEESTSLQHGVFTYYLLEALDNTSTDINSNNKISAEEAFTYASPKATDFNPDQHPQISDKYSGELDLINTPFADLVITGVISTPNPSVSGQQVQVT
;
A
#
# COMPACT_ATOMS: atom_id res chain seq x y z
N MET A 1 -40.52 8.84 -78.60
CA MET A 1 -40.89 9.40 -79.93
C MET A 1 -39.77 9.07 -80.91
N LYS A 2 -40.08 8.30 -81.97
CA LYS A 2 -39.39 8.17 -83.28
C LYS A 2 -37.84 8.26 -83.41
N ILE A 3 -37.29 7.24 -84.10
CA ILE A 3 -36.29 7.30 -85.21
C ILE A 3 -34.81 7.54 -84.83
N GLU A 4 -33.77 7.00 -85.51
CA GLU A 4 -33.51 5.81 -86.35
C GLU A 4 -31.99 5.83 -86.70
N LYS A 5 -31.36 4.66 -86.98
CA LYS A 5 -30.30 4.45 -88.02
C LYS A 5 -28.96 5.25 -87.89
N SER A 6 -27.85 4.93 -88.57
CA SER A 6 -27.46 3.79 -89.43
C SER A 6 -25.93 3.70 -89.58
N ARG A 7 -25.39 2.46 -89.53
CA ARG A 7 -24.26 1.88 -90.31
C ARG A 7 -23.12 2.77 -90.85
N HIS A 8 -21.90 2.41 -90.45
CA HIS A 8 -20.69 2.07 -91.27
C HIS A 8 -20.20 3.10 -92.33
N ARG A 9 -18.89 3.38 -92.50
CA ARG A 9 -17.83 2.41 -92.89
C ARG A 9 -16.46 3.13 -93.09
N LYS A 10 -15.34 2.38 -93.02
CA LYS A 10 -13.94 2.67 -93.49
C LYS A 10 -12.97 3.33 -92.46
N ILE A 11 -12.06 2.56 -91.82
CA ILE A 11 -10.69 2.23 -92.28
C ILE A 11 -9.79 3.49 -92.39
N ARG A 12 -8.82 3.78 -91.50
CA ARG A 12 -7.50 3.09 -91.37
C ARG A 12 -6.68 3.63 -90.16
N ILE A 13 -5.85 2.77 -89.55
CA ILE A 13 -4.64 3.05 -88.73
C ILE A 13 -4.82 3.89 -87.45
N ILE A 14 -4.86 3.21 -86.30
CA ILE A 14 -3.88 3.26 -85.18
C ILE A 14 -4.10 1.95 -84.39
N THR A 15 -3.04 1.33 -83.89
CA THR A 15 -3.08 -0.01 -83.28
C THR A 15 -2.30 -0.04 -81.97
N THR A 16 -2.75 -0.90 -81.06
CA THR A 16 -2.03 -1.63 -79.99
C THR A 16 -2.44 -1.29 -78.55
N LEU A 17 -2.70 -2.37 -77.79
CA LEU A 17 -2.83 -2.55 -76.34
C LEU A 17 -4.21 -2.39 -75.64
N CYS A 18 -4.42 -3.37 -74.73
CA CYS A 18 -5.41 -3.48 -73.65
C CYS A 18 -6.90 -3.61 -73.99
N SER A 19 -7.35 -4.83 -74.35
CA SER A 19 -8.77 -5.27 -74.25
C SER A 19 -8.93 -6.80 -74.43
N ILE A 20 -8.71 -7.60 -73.39
CA ILE A 20 -9.30 -8.94 -73.24
C ILE A 20 -9.65 -9.15 -71.75
N ILE A 21 -10.86 -8.74 -71.37
CA ILE A 21 -11.51 -9.10 -70.11
C ILE A 21 -12.95 -9.53 -70.46
N LEU A 22 -13.47 -10.51 -69.71
CA LEU A 22 -14.83 -11.09 -69.74
C LEU A 22 -15.18 -12.11 -70.84
N ALA A 23 -16.11 -13.00 -70.43
CA ALA A 23 -16.88 -13.98 -71.20
C ALA A 23 -16.27 -15.38 -71.47
N SER A 24 -16.00 -16.10 -70.37
CA SER A 24 -16.64 -17.38 -70.00
C SER A 24 -16.69 -18.59 -70.97
N CYS A 25 -16.25 -19.73 -70.41
CA CYS A 25 -16.73 -21.10 -70.65
C CYS A 25 -16.50 -21.76 -72.02
N PHE A 26 -15.68 -22.81 -72.05
CA PHE A 26 -16.09 -24.14 -72.53
C PHE A 26 -15.29 -25.27 -71.85
N LEU A 27 -15.92 -26.44 -71.72
CA LEU A 27 -15.46 -27.57 -70.90
C LEU A 27 -14.36 -28.43 -71.57
N SER A 28 -13.74 -29.24 -70.70
CA SER A 28 -13.43 -30.68 -70.87
C SER A 28 -11.98 -31.15 -71.18
N SER A 29 -11.52 -31.95 -70.20
CA SER A 29 -10.70 -33.18 -70.31
C SER A 29 -9.19 -33.13 -70.63
N THR A 30 -8.44 -33.45 -69.56
CA THR A 30 -7.29 -34.37 -69.49
C THR A 30 -5.96 -34.00 -70.17
N PHE A 31 -4.88 -33.92 -69.38
CA PHE A 31 -3.86 -34.98 -69.37
C PHE A 31 -2.98 -34.99 -68.09
N SER A 32 -2.56 -36.21 -67.73
CA SER A 32 -1.66 -36.70 -66.68
C SER A 32 -0.75 -35.77 -65.85
N SER A 33 -0.79 -36.02 -64.54
CA SER A 33 0.34 -36.16 -63.59
C SER A 33 1.78 -35.90 -64.08
N ALA A 34 2.44 -34.94 -63.44
CA ALA A 34 3.85 -34.99 -63.07
C ALA A 34 4.01 -34.31 -61.70
N ASP A 35 4.82 -34.89 -60.82
CA ASP A 35 4.90 -34.49 -59.40
C ASP A 35 5.37 -33.04 -59.21
N PHE A 36 4.63 -32.27 -58.42
CA PHE A 36 5.15 -31.08 -57.75
C PHE A 36 5.15 -31.31 -56.25
N SER A 37 6.30 -31.72 -55.72
CA SER A 37 6.55 -31.81 -54.29
C SER A 37 6.47 -30.41 -53.68
N LEU A 38 5.31 -30.06 -53.10
CA LEU A 38 5.27 -29.05 -52.07
C LEU A 38 6.06 -29.60 -50.88
N LYS A 39 7.23 -28.99 -50.63
CA LYS A 39 7.87 -29.13 -49.34
C LYS A 39 7.02 -28.38 -48.33
N GLU A 40 6.50 -29.10 -47.35
CA GLU A 40 5.91 -28.51 -46.15
C GLU A 40 6.95 -27.58 -45.51
N GLY A 41 6.66 -26.28 -45.56
CA GLY A 41 7.37 -25.29 -44.77
C GLY A 41 6.81 -25.32 -43.36
N ASN A 42 7.20 -26.30 -42.55
CA ASN A 42 6.86 -26.33 -41.12
C ASN A 42 7.51 -25.16 -40.40
N PHE A 43 6.84 -24.00 -40.42
CA PHE A 43 6.96 -23.00 -39.37
C PHE A 43 6.08 -23.42 -38.20
N ALA A 44 6.50 -24.49 -37.52
CA ALA A 44 6.08 -24.67 -36.14
C ALA A 44 6.68 -23.50 -35.33
N PRO A 45 5.89 -22.73 -34.56
CA PRO A 45 6.43 -21.76 -33.63
C PRO A 45 7.13 -22.52 -32.51
N THR A 46 8.44 -22.73 -32.65
CA THR A 46 9.27 -23.19 -31.53
C THR A 46 9.27 -22.09 -30.49
N GLY A 47 8.72 -22.35 -29.30
CA GLY A 47 8.63 -21.40 -28.19
C GLY A 47 9.95 -20.66 -27.98
N LYS A 48 9.96 -19.38 -28.37
CA LYS A 48 11.08 -18.46 -28.24
C LYS A 48 10.53 -17.22 -27.59
N LYS A 49 11.24 -16.73 -26.57
CA LYS A 49 10.97 -15.43 -25.95
C LYS A 49 10.67 -14.39 -27.03
N THR A 50 9.49 -13.80 -26.97
CA THR A 50 9.10 -12.64 -27.76
C THR A 50 9.95 -11.46 -27.28
N TYR A 51 10.63 -10.80 -28.21
CA TYR A 51 11.45 -9.64 -27.90
C TYR A 51 10.89 -8.46 -28.70
N GLN A 52 10.53 -7.36 -28.03
CA GLN A 52 10.02 -6.14 -28.69
C GLN A 52 11.04 -5.54 -29.68
N TYR A 53 12.33 -5.81 -29.48
CA TYR A 53 13.44 -5.40 -30.33
C TYR A 53 14.48 -6.53 -30.43
N VAL A 54 15.30 -6.54 -31.47
CA VAL A 54 16.32 -7.58 -31.69
C VAL A 54 17.40 -7.52 -30.59
N PRO A 55 17.58 -8.58 -29.77
CA PRO A 55 18.56 -8.56 -28.69
C PRO A 55 19.99 -8.35 -29.19
N GLY A 56 20.72 -7.44 -28.54
CA GLY A 56 22.10 -7.12 -28.91
C GLY A 56 22.23 -6.25 -30.16
N GLU A 57 21.15 -5.64 -30.66
CA GLU A 57 21.17 -4.70 -31.79
C GLU A 57 20.47 -3.37 -31.48
N ILE A 58 21.08 -2.27 -31.91
CA ILE A 58 20.51 -0.92 -31.89
C ILE A 58 20.52 -0.29 -33.28
N ILE A 59 19.66 0.68 -33.52
CA ILE A 59 19.69 1.57 -34.68
C ILE A 59 20.28 2.91 -34.24
N VAL A 60 21.27 3.41 -34.98
CA VAL A 60 21.90 4.71 -34.75
C VAL A 60 21.96 5.49 -36.04
N LYS A 61 21.39 6.70 -36.07
CA LYS A 61 21.60 7.66 -37.14
C LYS A 61 22.59 8.72 -36.69
N PHE A 62 23.65 8.91 -37.45
CA PHE A 62 24.63 9.98 -37.22
C PHE A 62 24.25 11.21 -38.03
N LYS A 63 24.51 12.41 -37.48
CA LYS A 63 24.30 13.69 -38.15
C LYS A 63 25.20 13.79 -39.39
N ASP A 64 24.76 14.52 -40.41
CA ASP A 64 25.49 14.68 -41.68
C ASP A 64 26.91 15.27 -41.58
N VAL A 65 27.24 15.91 -40.45
CA VAL A 65 28.58 16.42 -40.13
C VAL A 65 29.55 15.36 -39.58
N ALA A 66 29.06 14.18 -39.21
CA ALA A 66 29.87 13.10 -38.64
C ALA A 66 30.61 12.33 -39.75
N THR A 67 31.94 12.35 -39.70
CA THR A 67 32.78 11.61 -40.65
C THR A 67 32.84 10.12 -40.31
N GLU A 68 33.05 9.25 -41.32
CA GLU A 68 33.26 7.80 -41.11
C GLU A 68 34.50 7.47 -40.25
N GLU A 69 35.42 8.42 -40.04
CA GLU A 69 36.50 8.27 -39.06
C GLU A 69 36.02 8.49 -37.63
N GLN A 70 35.24 9.54 -37.38
CA GLN A 70 34.62 9.77 -36.06
C GLN A 70 33.60 8.68 -35.68
N ILE A 71 32.81 8.19 -36.64
CA ILE A 71 31.88 7.07 -36.44
C ILE A 71 32.64 5.79 -36.07
N ARG A 72 33.76 5.49 -36.75
CA ARG A 72 34.64 4.37 -36.38
C ARG A 72 35.27 4.56 -35.00
N SER A 73 35.68 5.79 -34.64
CA SER A 73 36.21 6.09 -33.31
C SER A 73 35.18 5.82 -32.21
N ILE A 74 33.95 6.33 -32.34
CA ILE A 74 32.86 6.05 -31.40
C ILE A 74 32.59 4.56 -31.26
N ASN A 75 32.43 3.86 -32.39
CA ASN A 75 32.15 2.42 -32.35
C ASN A 75 33.33 1.63 -31.74
N SER A 76 34.57 2.08 -31.95
CA SER A 76 35.75 1.47 -31.32
C SER A 76 35.85 1.73 -29.82
N ILE A 77 35.44 2.90 -29.33
CA ILE A 77 35.38 3.21 -27.89
C ILE A 77 34.33 2.32 -27.21
N TYR A 78 33.16 2.22 -27.83
CA TYR A 78 32.03 1.45 -27.32
C TYR A 78 32.06 -0.05 -27.70
N LYS A 79 33.17 -0.52 -28.30
CA LYS A 79 33.39 -1.91 -28.76
C LYS A 79 32.28 -2.48 -29.66
N THR A 80 31.52 -1.62 -30.34
CA THR A 80 30.40 -2.02 -31.20
C THR A 80 30.84 -2.36 -32.62
N SER A 81 29.98 -3.01 -33.39
CA SER A 81 30.22 -3.27 -34.82
C SER A 81 29.01 -2.92 -35.68
N VAL A 82 29.25 -2.28 -36.83
CA VAL A 82 28.19 -1.95 -37.80
C VAL A 82 27.82 -3.21 -38.58
N LEU A 83 26.62 -3.73 -38.37
CA LEU A 83 26.07 -4.86 -39.12
C LEU A 83 25.50 -4.45 -40.48
N TYR A 84 24.97 -3.23 -40.58
CA TYR A 84 24.33 -2.71 -41.78
C TYR A 84 24.35 -1.17 -41.79
N THR A 85 24.34 -0.57 -42.98
CA THR A 85 24.15 0.88 -43.18
C THR A 85 23.07 1.07 -44.24
N SER A 86 22.03 1.82 -43.90
CA SER A 86 20.89 2.09 -44.79
C SER A 86 21.31 2.98 -45.96
N PRO A 87 21.17 2.53 -47.23
CA PRO A 87 21.50 3.35 -48.38
C PRO A 87 20.47 4.47 -48.63
N TYR A 88 19.29 4.40 -47.96
CA TYR A 88 18.19 5.35 -48.13
C TYR A 88 18.21 6.47 -47.09
N ALA A 89 18.34 6.10 -45.81
CA ALA A 89 18.21 7.02 -44.68
C ALA A 89 19.51 7.18 -43.85
N ARG A 90 20.59 6.48 -44.23
CA ARG A 90 21.95 6.56 -43.64
C ARG A 90 22.08 6.23 -42.15
N PHE A 91 21.02 5.73 -41.51
CA PHE A 91 21.12 5.03 -40.22
C PHE A 91 21.99 3.77 -40.33
N LYS A 92 22.60 3.37 -39.23
CA LYS A 92 23.42 2.16 -39.10
C LYS A 92 22.79 1.23 -38.08
N ARG A 93 22.69 -0.06 -38.42
CA ARG A 93 22.36 -1.12 -37.47
C ARG A 93 23.64 -1.58 -36.81
N ILE A 94 23.71 -1.47 -35.49
CA ILE A 94 24.92 -1.65 -34.70
C ILE A 94 24.71 -2.81 -33.74
N LYS A 95 25.61 -3.79 -33.78
CA LYS A 95 25.70 -4.84 -32.77
C LYS A 95 26.47 -4.31 -31.58
N ILE A 96 25.89 -4.48 -30.40
CA ILE A 96 26.49 -4.09 -29.12
C ILE A 96 27.30 -5.24 -28.49
N PRO A 97 28.18 -4.97 -27.52
CA PRO A 97 28.89 -5.99 -26.77
C PRO A 97 27.92 -6.88 -25.95
N PRO A 98 28.25 -8.15 -25.68
CA PRO A 98 27.41 -9.04 -24.88
C PRO A 98 27.36 -8.65 -23.39
N ASP A 99 28.31 -7.83 -22.94
CA ASP A 99 28.40 -7.21 -21.61
C ASP A 99 27.63 -5.87 -21.51
N LYS A 100 26.73 -5.58 -22.47
CA LYS A 100 25.94 -4.34 -22.50
C LYS A 100 24.48 -4.54 -22.94
N THR A 101 23.57 -3.80 -22.32
CA THR A 101 22.14 -3.82 -22.64
C THR A 101 21.80 -2.89 -23.81
N VAL A 102 20.63 -3.09 -24.41
CA VAL A 102 20.13 -2.22 -25.49
C VAL A 102 19.90 -0.80 -24.99
N SER A 103 19.28 -0.62 -23.82
CA SER A 103 18.98 0.68 -23.22
C SER A 103 20.26 1.48 -22.90
N GLU A 104 21.23 0.85 -22.21
CA GLU A 104 22.54 1.46 -21.93
C GLU A 104 23.18 2.03 -23.20
N MET A 105 23.16 1.26 -24.28
CA MET A 105 23.85 1.61 -25.52
C MET A 105 23.08 2.66 -26.31
N VAL A 106 21.75 2.62 -26.32
CA VAL A 106 20.93 3.70 -26.88
C VAL A 106 21.25 5.03 -26.20
N GLU A 107 21.27 5.04 -24.86
CA GLU A 107 21.57 6.20 -24.03
C GLU A 107 23.00 6.74 -24.27
N LEU A 108 23.98 5.84 -24.29
CA LEU A 108 25.39 6.13 -24.57
C LEU A 108 25.61 6.77 -25.95
N TYR A 109 24.88 6.31 -26.97
CA TYR A 109 24.93 6.92 -28.31
C TYR A 109 24.16 8.25 -28.37
N ARG A 110 23.00 8.39 -27.72
CA ARG A 110 22.23 9.66 -27.66
C ARG A 110 23.05 10.81 -27.08
N LYS A 111 23.89 10.53 -26.08
CA LYS A 111 24.82 11.50 -25.47
C LYS A 111 25.92 12.03 -26.41
N SER A 112 26.13 11.42 -27.58
CA SER A 112 27.12 11.89 -28.55
C SER A 112 26.63 13.08 -29.39
N PRO A 113 27.37 14.20 -29.48
CA PRO A 113 26.99 15.33 -30.32
C PRO A 113 26.95 14.97 -31.83
N LEU A 114 27.57 13.85 -32.23
CA LEU A 114 27.59 13.34 -33.60
C LEU A 114 26.38 12.47 -33.96
N VAL A 115 25.59 12.05 -32.98
CA VAL A 115 24.39 11.23 -33.18
C VAL A 115 23.18 12.15 -33.36
N GLU A 116 22.32 11.81 -34.31
CA GLU A 116 21.03 12.44 -34.56
C GLU A 116 19.95 11.76 -33.70
N TYR A 117 19.93 10.43 -33.71
CA TYR A 117 19.17 9.61 -32.76
C TYR A 117 19.80 8.22 -32.62
N ALA A 118 19.50 7.57 -31.50
CA ALA A 118 19.69 6.13 -31.30
C ALA A 118 18.42 5.54 -30.64
N GLU A 119 18.11 4.30 -31.01
CA GLU A 119 16.88 3.58 -30.64
C GLU A 119 17.11 2.06 -30.71
N PRO A 120 16.29 1.23 -30.02
CA PRO A 120 16.28 -0.22 -30.21
C PRO A 120 15.98 -0.62 -31.66
N ASN A 121 16.48 -1.78 -32.10
CA ASN A 121 16.07 -2.35 -33.39
C ASN A 121 14.73 -3.09 -33.25
N TYR A 122 13.63 -2.33 -33.14
CA TYR A 122 12.28 -2.86 -32.94
C TYR A 122 11.86 -3.89 -34.00
N ILE A 123 11.14 -4.92 -33.57
CA ILE A 123 10.58 -5.95 -34.45
C ILE A 123 9.19 -5.51 -34.89
N VAL A 124 8.85 -5.75 -36.16
CA VAL A 124 7.52 -5.50 -36.71
C VAL A 124 6.91 -6.81 -37.23
N HIS A 125 5.62 -6.99 -36.97
CA HIS A 125 4.85 -8.16 -37.36
C HIS A 125 3.86 -7.79 -38.48
N ALA A 126 3.32 -8.79 -39.17
CA ALA A 126 2.28 -8.59 -40.18
C ALA A 126 0.94 -8.96 -39.56
N TYR A 127 0.06 -7.98 -39.38
CA TYR A 127 -1.24 -8.16 -38.73
C TYR A 127 -2.05 -9.30 -39.34
N TRP A 128 -2.42 -10.27 -38.51
CA TRP A 128 -3.29 -11.38 -38.86
C TRP A 128 -4.75 -10.95 -38.74
N ILE A 129 -5.51 -11.07 -39.83
CA ILE A 129 -6.95 -10.78 -39.87
C ILE A 129 -7.65 -12.02 -40.42
N PRO A 130 -8.68 -12.55 -39.74
CA PRO A 130 -9.46 -13.68 -40.24
C PRO A 130 -10.08 -13.39 -41.62
N ASN A 131 -10.21 -14.42 -42.46
CA ASN A 131 -10.77 -14.29 -43.81
C ASN A 131 -12.30 -14.56 -43.87
N ASP A 132 -12.92 -14.70 -42.71
CA ASP A 132 -14.26 -15.24 -42.50
C ASP A 132 -15.33 -14.17 -42.83
N PRO A 133 -16.31 -14.47 -43.72
CA PRO A 133 -17.16 -13.45 -44.34
C PRO A 133 -18.00 -12.55 -43.41
N TYR A 134 -18.26 -12.97 -42.18
CA TYR A 134 -19.03 -12.21 -41.19
C TYR A 134 -18.20 -11.67 -40.02
N TYR A 135 -16.87 -11.84 -40.04
CA TYR A 135 -15.96 -11.31 -39.02
C TYR A 135 -16.13 -9.80 -38.79
N SER A 136 -16.43 -9.03 -39.84
CA SER A 136 -16.67 -7.57 -39.72
C SER A 136 -17.87 -7.18 -38.85
N TYR A 137 -18.77 -8.11 -38.53
CA TYR A 137 -19.92 -7.90 -37.64
C TYR A 137 -19.65 -8.36 -36.20
N GLN A 138 -18.49 -8.96 -35.93
CA GLN A 138 -18.08 -9.44 -34.61
C GLN A 138 -17.36 -8.34 -33.80
N TRP A 139 -18.05 -7.23 -33.58
CA TRP A 139 -17.55 -6.08 -32.82
C TRP A 139 -16.94 -6.48 -31.47
N HIS A 140 -17.50 -7.52 -30.83
CA HIS A 140 -17.06 -8.07 -29.55
C HIS A 140 -15.60 -8.54 -29.56
N LEU A 141 -15.09 -9.06 -30.67
CA LEU A 141 -13.68 -9.50 -30.77
C LEU A 141 -12.73 -8.29 -30.82
N THR A 142 -13.15 -7.20 -31.44
CA THR A 142 -12.39 -5.94 -31.43
C THR A 142 -12.42 -5.27 -30.06
N GLN A 143 -13.55 -5.35 -29.33
CA GLN A 143 -13.69 -4.69 -28.03
C GLN A 143 -12.72 -5.23 -26.96
N ILE A 144 -12.36 -6.52 -27.04
CA ILE A 144 -11.38 -7.20 -26.16
C ILE A 144 -9.98 -7.34 -26.81
N ASN A 145 -9.70 -6.55 -27.85
CA ASN A 145 -8.41 -6.50 -28.55
C ASN A 145 -7.91 -7.84 -29.17
N MET A 146 -8.82 -8.74 -29.57
CA MET A 146 -8.46 -10.00 -30.25
C MET A 146 -7.54 -9.87 -31.48
N PRO A 147 -7.67 -8.85 -32.36
CA PRO A 147 -6.78 -8.73 -33.53
C PRO A 147 -5.30 -8.70 -33.16
N SER A 148 -4.96 -8.01 -32.07
CA SER A 148 -3.59 -7.92 -31.55
C SER A 148 -3.21 -9.19 -30.78
N ALA A 149 -4.15 -9.80 -30.05
CA ALA A 149 -3.94 -11.06 -29.34
C ALA A 149 -3.54 -12.22 -30.29
N TRP A 150 -4.21 -12.33 -31.45
CA TRP A 150 -3.94 -13.37 -32.45
C TRP A 150 -2.61 -13.21 -33.19
N ASP A 151 -1.95 -12.05 -33.12
CA ASP A 151 -0.56 -11.89 -33.57
C ASP A 151 0.45 -12.51 -32.58
N ILE A 152 0.02 -12.79 -31.34
CA ILE A 152 0.82 -13.37 -30.25
C ILE A 152 0.53 -14.88 -30.09
N GLU A 153 -0.74 -15.25 -29.91
CA GLU A 153 -1.21 -16.63 -29.70
C GLU A 153 -2.63 -16.79 -30.27
N GLN A 154 -2.89 -17.94 -30.90
CA GLN A 154 -4.15 -18.30 -31.55
C GLN A 154 -4.78 -19.55 -30.90
N GLY A 155 -4.11 -20.08 -29.87
CA GLY A 155 -4.19 -21.47 -29.45
C GLY A 155 -3.33 -22.34 -30.38
N GLY A 156 -3.11 -23.58 -29.96
CA GLY A 156 -2.40 -24.57 -30.78
C GLY A 156 -1.78 -25.70 -29.99
N ILE A 157 -1.61 -25.53 -28.68
CA ILE A 157 -1.28 -26.62 -27.77
C ILE A 157 -2.54 -27.46 -27.55
N SER A 158 -2.67 -28.58 -28.27
CA SER A 158 -3.85 -29.46 -28.21
C SER A 158 -4.10 -30.13 -26.84
N SER A 159 -3.19 -30.00 -25.88
CA SER A 159 -3.40 -30.38 -24.48
C SER A 159 -4.09 -29.31 -23.63
N ILE A 160 -4.33 -28.10 -24.15
CA ILE A 160 -5.22 -27.12 -23.53
C ILE A 160 -6.65 -27.48 -23.93
N ILE A 161 -7.33 -28.17 -23.01
CA ILE A 161 -8.71 -28.63 -23.17
C ILE A 161 -9.63 -27.66 -22.42
N VAL A 162 -10.57 -27.07 -23.16
CA VAL A 162 -11.65 -26.23 -22.62
C VAL A 162 -12.93 -27.07 -22.59
N ALA A 163 -13.48 -27.32 -21.41
CA ALA A 163 -14.76 -27.98 -21.27
C ALA A 163 -15.91 -26.98 -21.30
N VAL A 164 -16.93 -27.27 -22.10
CA VAL A 164 -18.14 -26.44 -22.23
C VAL A 164 -19.30 -27.20 -21.58
N LEU A 165 -19.67 -26.78 -20.37
CA LEU A 165 -20.78 -27.35 -19.60
C LEU A 165 -22.07 -26.61 -19.95
N ASP A 166 -22.86 -27.17 -20.87
CA ASP A 166 -23.97 -26.46 -21.50
C ASP A 166 -25.05 -27.43 -22.06
N THR A 167 -25.80 -27.03 -23.09
CA THR A 167 -26.83 -27.84 -23.78
C THR A 167 -26.26 -28.90 -24.73
N GLY A 168 -24.94 -29.09 -24.76
CA GLY A 168 -24.23 -29.89 -25.75
C GLY A 168 -23.66 -29.03 -26.88
N VAL A 169 -23.05 -29.66 -27.88
CA VAL A 169 -22.46 -28.96 -29.05
C VAL A 169 -22.88 -29.65 -30.33
N ALA A 170 -23.11 -28.91 -31.42
CA ALA A 170 -23.25 -29.47 -32.77
C ALA A 170 -21.88 -29.91 -33.35
N TYR A 171 -21.19 -30.83 -32.69
CA TYR A 171 -19.80 -31.20 -32.99
C TYR A 171 -19.65 -32.43 -33.91
N GLU A 172 -20.69 -33.24 -34.09
CA GLU A 172 -20.66 -34.47 -34.90
C GLU A 172 -21.97 -34.73 -35.67
N ASP A 173 -21.90 -35.67 -36.62
CA ASP A 173 -23.06 -36.22 -37.32
C ASP A 173 -23.57 -37.48 -36.60
N TYR A 174 -24.51 -37.34 -35.65
CA TYR A 174 -25.05 -38.45 -34.87
C TYR A 174 -26.58 -38.55 -34.92
N GLY A 175 -27.12 -39.68 -35.39
CA GLY A 175 -28.58 -39.89 -35.46
C GLY A 175 -29.28 -38.87 -36.35
N SER A 176 -30.07 -37.97 -35.74
CA SER A 176 -30.66 -36.80 -36.41
C SER A 176 -29.76 -35.56 -36.39
N TYR A 177 -28.86 -35.45 -35.42
CA TYR A 177 -27.96 -34.30 -35.23
C TYR A 177 -26.97 -34.16 -36.38
N LYS A 178 -26.54 -32.92 -36.61
CA LYS A 178 -25.54 -32.56 -37.61
C LYS A 178 -24.38 -31.80 -37.00
N GLN A 179 -23.20 -32.00 -37.58
CA GLN A 179 -22.06 -31.15 -37.27
C GLN A 179 -22.30 -29.76 -37.87
N ALA A 180 -22.10 -28.73 -37.05
CA ALA A 180 -22.10 -27.33 -37.46
C ALA A 180 -20.99 -27.12 -38.51
N PRO A 181 -21.31 -26.68 -39.76
CA PRO A 181 -20.33 -26.59 -40.85
C PRO A 181 -19.12 -25.72 -40.55
N ASP A 182 -19.27 -24.75 -39.65
CA ASP A 182 -18.24 -23.77 -39.26
C ASP A 182 -17.61 -24.09 -37.89
N LEU A 183 -17.92 -25.26 -37.34
CA LEU A 183 -17.15 -25.97 -36.30
C LEU A 183 -16.39 -27.18 -36.89
N ALA A 184 -16.41 -27.37 -38.22
CA ALA A 184 -15.87 -28.57 -38.86
C ALA A 184 -14.33 -28.72 -38.77
N GLY A 185 -13.60 -27.64 -38.47
CA GLY A 185 -12.17 -27.65 -38.20
C GLY A 185 -11.80 -27.49 -36.72
N THR A 186 -12.77 -27.29 -35.83
CA THR A 186 -12.56 -27.16 -34.39
C THR A 186 -12.14 -28.52 -33.81
N ASN A 187 -11.12 -28.52 -32.96
CA ASN A 187 -10.56 -29.76 -32.41
C ASN A 187 -11.39 -30.26 -31.22
N PHE A 188 -12.27 -31.22 -31.44
CA PHE A 188 -13.06 -31.84 -30.37
C PHE A 188 -12.35 -33.06 -29.75
N VAL A 189 -12.27 -33.09 -28.42
CA VAL A 189 -11.99 -34.31 -27.66
C VAL A 189 -13.30 -35.00 -27.28
N SER A 190 -13.22 -36.22 -26.74
CA SER A 190 -14.41 -36.92 -26.22
C SER A 190 -15.14 -36.07 -25.18
N GLY A 191 -16.47 -36.15 -25.19
CA GLY A 191 -17.38 -35.49 -24.27
C GLY A 191 -18.31 -36.48 -23.55
N TYR A 192 -19.27 -35.98 -22.78
CA TYR A 192 -20.30 -36.81 -22.14
C TYR A 192 -21.64 -36.06 -21.94
N ASP A 193 -22.75 -36.80 -22.03
CA ASP A 193 -24.11 -36.30 -21.85
C ASP A 193 -24.72 -36.78 -20.52
N PHE A 194 -24.82 -35.87 -19.54
CA PHE A 194 -25.43 -36.12 -18.23
C PHE A 194 -26.95 -35.90 -18.21
N VAL A 195 -27.55 -35.52 -19.35
CA VAL A 195 -29.02 -35.41 -19.52
C VAL A 195 -29.58 -36.71 -20.07
N ASN A 196 -28.91 -37.31 -21.05
CA ASN A 196 -29.35 -38.54 -21.71
C ASN A 196 -28.56 -39.80 -21.30
N ASP A 197 -27.48 -39.67 -20.50
CA ASP A 197 -26.61 -40.75 -20.00
C ASP A 197 -25.88 -41.52 -21.12
N ASP A 198 -25.27 -40.78 -22.06
CA ASP A 198 -24.49 -41.35 -23.16
C ASP A 198 -23.21 -40.55 -23.52
N SER A 199 -22.44 -41.05 -24.49
CA SER A 199 -21.18 -40.45 -24.95
C SER A 199 -21.34 -39.45 -26.10
N HIS A 200 -22.55 -38.96 -26.35
CA HIS A 200 -22.92 -38.17 -27.53
C HIS A 200 -23.61 -36.84 -27.13
N PRO A 201 -22.90 -35.91 -26.45
CA PRO A 201 -23.40 -34.59 -26.00
C PRO A 201 -23.69 -33.61 -27.16
N ASN A 202 -24.60 -34.02 -28.04
CA ASN A 202 -25.07 -33.26 -29.18
C ASN A 202 -26.06 -32.19 -28.70
N ASP A 203 -25.98 -31.00 -29.27
CA ASP A 203 -26.86 -29.89 -28.91
C ASP A 203 -28.27 -30.09 -29.49
N ASP A 204 -29.28 -29.91 -28.65
CA ASP A 204 -30.72 -29.95 -28.98
C ASP A 204 -31.43 -28.61 -28.68
N ASN A 205 -30.67 -27.58 -28.31
CA ASN A 205 -31.16 -26.24 -28.01
C ASN A 205 -30.52 -25.16 -28.91
N GLY A 206 -29.20 -25.21 -29.09
CA GLY A 206 -28.39 -24.26 -29.86
C GLY A 206 -27.49 -23.37 -29.00
N HIS A 207 -27.68 -23.34 -27.68
CA HIS A 207 -26.94 -22.45 -26.78
C HIS A 207 -25.48 -22.87 -26.59
N GLY A 208 -25.23 -24.12 -26.23
CA GLY A 208 -23.86 -24.64 -26.11
C GLY A 208 -23.07 -24.59 -27.43
N THR A 209 -23.74 -24.69 -28.58
CA THR A 209 -23.12 -24.44 -29.89
C THR A 209 -22.68 -22.98 -30.08
N HIS A 210 -23.52 -21.99 -29.71
CA HIS A 210 -23.19 -20.55 -29.82
C HIS A 210 -22.04 -20.17 -28.85
N VAL A 211 -22.11 -20.65 -27.61
CA VAL A 211 -21.06 -20.51 -26.59
C VAL A 211 -19.75 -21.13 -27.07
N THR A 212 -19.78 -22.35 -27.61
CA THR A 212 -18.60 -23.02 -28.17
C THR A 212 -17.99 -22.26 -29.35
N GLY A 213 -18.82 -21.70 -30.24
CA GLY A 213 -18.33 -20.85 -31.33
C GLY A 213 -17.59 -19.61 -30.82
N THR A 214 -18.10 -18.96 -29.76
CA THR A 214 -17.41 -17.81 -29.15
C THR A 214 -16.01 -18.19 -28.65
N ILE A 215 -15.85 -19.38 -28.06
CA ILE A 215 -14.55 -19.89 -27.63
C ILE A 215 -13.68 -20.29 -28.84
N ALA A 216 -14.18 -21.15 -29.74
CA ALA A 216 -13.35 -21.82 -30.74
C ALA A 216 -14.08 -22.16 -32.06
N GLN A 217 -14.82 -21.21 -32.64
CA GLN A 217 -15.27 -21.30 -34.02
C GLN A 217 -14.08 -21.60 -34.96
N THR A 218 -14.27 -22.44 -35.98
CA THR A 218 -13.23 -22.70 -36.97
C THR A 218 -12.91 -21.42 -37.75
N THR A 219 -11.78 -20.79 -37.44
CA THR A 219 -11.45 -19.44 -37.95
C THR A 219 -10.49 -19.49 -39.14
N ASN A 220 -10.54 -18.47 -40.01
CA ASN A 220 -9.73 -18.29 -41.22
C ASN A 220 -9.97 -19.39 -42.28
N ASN A 221 -11.18 -19.95 -42.32
CA ASN A 221 -11.59 -21.06 -43.19
C ASN A 221 -12.36 -20.61 -44.45
N GLY A 222 -12.75 -19.34 -44.53
CA GLY A 222 -13.52 -18.72 -45.61
C GLY A 222 -15.04 -18.87 -45.47
N VAL A 223 -15.52 -19.20 -44.28
CA VAL A 223 -16.90 -19.46 -43.90
C VAL A 223 -17.21 -18.66 -42.63
N GLY A 224 -18.46 -18.21 -42.49
CA GLY A 224 -18.96 -17.73 -41.21
C GLY A 224 -18.13 -16.67 -40.47
N VAL A 225 -17.66 -17.05 -39.29
CA VAL A 225 -17.25 -16.17 -38.17
C VAL A 225 -16.01 -16.71 -37.45
N ALA A 226 -15.40 -15.90 -36.59
CA ALA A 226 -14.22 -16.24 -35.79
C ALA A 226 -14.56 -16.56 -34.32
N GLY A 227 -13.69 -17.35 -33.68
CA GLY A 227 -13.70 -17.67 -32.24
C GLY A 227 -12.42 -17.20 -31.56
N VAL A 228 -12.44 -17.00 -30.24
CA VAL A 228 -11.31 -16.41 -29.49
C VAL A 228 -10.05 -17.28 -29.53
N ALA A 229 -10.14 -18.54 -29.14
CA ALA A 229 -9.06 -19.53 -29.02
C ALA A 229 -9.25 -20.70 -30.00
N PHE A 230 -9.39 -20.38 -31.29
CA PHE A 230 -9.88 -21.29 -32.33
C PHE A 230 -9.04 -22.55 -32.60
N ASN A 231 -7.79 -22.60 -32.13
CA ASN A 231 -6.93 -23.79 -32.24
C ASN A 231 -6.87 -24.64 -30.95
N CYS A 232 -7.57 -24.27 -29.88
CA CYS A 232 -7.64 -25.05 -28.64
C CYS A 232 -8.57 -26.27 -28.76
N SER A 233 -8.44 -27.22 -27.84
CA SER A 233 -9.27 -28.43 -27.81
C SER A 233 -10.57 -28.18 -27.04
N ILE A 234 -11.73 -28.48 -27.63
CA ILE A 234 -13.03 -28.38 -26.96
C ILE A 234 -13.50 -29.74 -26.46
N MET A 235 -14.01 -29.76 -25.22
CA MET A 235 -14.63 -30.91 -24.57
C MET A 235 -16.12 -30.61 -24.34
N PRO A 236 -17.04 -31.12 -25.18
CA PRO A 236 -18.47 -30.95 -24.99
C PRO A 236 -18.96 -31.71 -23.73
N VAL A 237 -19.66 -31.03 -22.82
CA VAL A 237 -20.27 -31.67 -21.65
C VAL A 237 -21.72 -31.22 -21.53
N LYS A 238 -22.67 -32.09 -21.88
CA LYS A 238 -24.09 -31.74 -21.86
C LYS A 238 -24.66 -31.93 -20.45
N VAL A 239 -24.99 -30.81 -19.80
CA VAL A 239 -25.59 -30.75 -18.45
C VAL A 239 -26.94 -30.03 -18.44
N LEU A 240 -27.31 -29.40 -19.56
CA LEU A 240 -28.60 -28.75 -19.79
C LEU A 240 -29.40 -29.48 -20.88
N ASP A 241 -30.71 -29.58 -20.68
CA ASP A 241 -31.65 -30.19 -21.62
C ASP A 241 -32.01 -29.28 -22.81
N ALA A 242 -32.89 -29.75 -23.70
CA ALA A 242 -33.39 -28.99 -24.86
C ALA A 242 -34.08 -27.66 -24.49
N GLN A 243 -34.43 -27.42 -23.23
CA GLN A 243 -35.01 -26.16 -22.73
C GLN A 243 -33.98 -25.28 -22.02
N GLY A 244 -32.68 -25.63 -22.08
CA GLY A 244 -31.62 -24.92 -21.36
C GLY A 244 -31.65 -25.15 -19.85
N SER A 245 -32.33 -26.20 -19.37
CA SER A 245 -32.52 -26.49 -17.95
C SER A 245 -31.70 -27.69 -17.49
N GLY A 246 -31.10 -27.61 -16.31
CA GLY A 246 -30.30 -28.70 -15.73
C GLY A 246 -30.34 -28.69 -14.21
N THR A 247 -29.87 -29.76 -13.59
CA THR A 247 -29.81 -29.90 -12.13
C THR A 247 -28.38 -29.74 -11.60
N HIS A 248 -28.23 -29.29 -10.35
CA HIS A 248 -26.91 -29.20 -9.71
C HIS A 248 -26.15 -30.53 -9.66
N GLN A 249 -26.83 -31.68 -9.69
CA GLN A 249 -26.18 -32.99 -9.78
C GLN A 249 -25.54 -33.19 -11.16
N GLN A 250 -26.25 -32.88 -12.24
CA GLN A 250 -25.70 -33.00 -13.60
C GLN A 250 -24.53 -32.04 -13.84
N VAL A 251 -24.64 -30.80 -13.33
CA VAL A 251 -23.55 -29.82 -13.39
C VAL A 251 -22.35 -30.30 -12.55
N ALA A 252 -22.57 -30.82 -11.34
CA ALA A 252 -21.51 -31.35 -10.49
C ALA A 252 -20.79 -32.56 -11.10
N ASP A 253 -21.53 -33.52 -11.65
CA ASP A 253 -20.94 -34.69 -12.32
C ASP A 253 -20.20 -34.27 -13.61
N GLY A 254 -20.72 -33.29 -14.34
CA GLY A 254 -20.03 -32.66 -15.48
C GLY A 254 -18.70 -32.00 -15.09
N LEU A 255 -18.66 -31.29 -13.96
CA LEU A 255 -17.44 -30.66 -13.42
C LEU A 255 -16.40 -31.73 -13.06
N TYR A 256 -16.79 -32.74 -12.28
CA TYR A 256 -15.91 -33.88 -11.95
C TYR A 256 -15.39 -34.58 -13.22
N TRP A 257 -16.26 -34.79 -14.21
CA TRP A 257 -15.91 -35.48 -15.43
C TRP A 257 -14.94 -34.67 -16.30
N ALA A 258 -15.16 -33.36 -16.45
CA ALA A 258 -14.26 -32.47 -17.20
C ALA A 258 -12.85 -32.48 -16.62
N VAL A 259 -12.72 -32.30 -15.30
CA VAL A 259 -11.43 -32.33 -14.58
C VAL A 259 -10.73 -33.68 -14.77
N ASN A 260 -11.46 -34.79 -14.56
CA ASN A 260 -10.91 -36.14 -14.66
C ASN A 260 -10.51 -36.56 -16.08
N ASN A 261 -11.04 -35.89 -17.11
CA ASN A 261 -10.67 -36.10 -18.51
C ASN A 261 -9.68 -35.02 -19.03
N GLY A 262 -9.13 -34.18 -18.15
CA GLY A 262 -7.98 -33.32 -18.44
C GLY A 262 -8.31 -31.89 -18.86
N ALA A 263 -9.53 -31.40 -18.64
CA ALA A 263 -9.86 -29.99 -18.82
C ALA A 263 -8.91 -29.07 -18.02
N LYS A 264 -8.61 -27.90 -18.60
CA LYS A 264 -7.80 -26.82 -18.00
C LYS A 264 -8.62 -25.56 -17.72
N VAL A 265 -9.66 -25.35 -18.53
CA VAL A 265 -10.67 -24.32 -18.32
C VAL A 265 -12.04 -24.96 -18.43
N ILE A 266 -12.99 -24.52 -17.61
CA ILE A 266 -14.39 -24.92 -17.66
C ILE A 266 -15.25 -23.68 -17.85
N ASN A 267 -16.02 -23.65 -18.94
CA ASN A 267 -17.01 -22.63 -19.21
C ASN A 267 -18.39 -23.06 -18.69
N CYS A 268 -18.93 -22.29 -17.75
CA CYS A 268 -20.28 -22.42 -17.21
C CYS A 268 -21.13 -21.21 -17.63
N SER A 269 -21.60 -21.18 -18.89
CA SER A 269 -22.54 -20.15 -19.41
C SER A 269 -23.98 -20.33 -18.89
N LEU A 270 -24.10 -20.79 -17.64
CA LEU A 270 -25.31 -21.21 -16.94
C LEU A 270 -25.32 -20.65 -15.52
N GLY A 271 -26.50 -20.59 -14.89
CA GLY A 271 -26.60 -20.13 -13.51
C GLY A 271 -27.96 -20.39 -12.87
N GLY A 272 -28.00 -20.33 -11.54
CA GLY A 272 -29.22 -20.42 -10.74
C GLY A 272 -29.12 -19.60 -9.45
N THR A 273 -30.28 -19.28 -8.88
CA THR A 273 -30.41 -18.38 -7.70
C THR A 273 -29.78 -18.92 -6.41
N TYR A 274 -29.58 -20.24 -6.30
CA TYR A 274 -29.18 -20.89 -5.05
C TYR A 274 -27.92 -21.72 -5.23
N GLY A 275 -26.94 -21.55 -4.34
CA GLY A 275 -25.83 -22.48 -4.19
C GLY A 275 -26.27 -23.80 -3.57
N SER A 276 -25.41 -24.83 -3.64
CA SER A 276 -25.58 -26.07 -2.89
C SER A 276 -24.24 -26.72 -2.57
N THR A 277 -24.15 -27.46 -1.47
CA THR A 277 -22.91 -28.16 -1.07
C THR A 277 -22.42 -29.13 -2.14
N THR A 278 -23.33 -29.78 -2.89
CA THR A 278 -22.97 -30.67 -4.00
C THR A 278 -22.26 -29.91 -5.13
N LEU A 279 -22.80 -28.75 -5.53
CA LEU A 279 -22.21 -27.92 -6.59
C LEU A 279 -20.89 -27.31 -6.11
N TYR A 280 -20.86 -26.75 -4.90
CA TYR A 280 -19.65 -26.18 -4.29
C TYR A 280 -18.51 -27.21 -4.23
N ASN A 281 -18.77 -28.43 -3.76
CA ASN A 281 -17.75 -29.47 -3.68
C ASN A 281 -17.16 -29.87 -5.04
N ALA A 282 -17.94 -29.74 -6.13
CA ALA A 282 -17.47 -30.02 -7.48
C ALA A 282 -16.66 -28.86 -8.08
N ILE A 283 -17.09 -27.61 -7.82
CA ILE A 283 -16.32 -26.39 -8.13
C ILE A 283 -14.97 -26.40 -7.39
N LYS A 284 -15.01 -26.63 -6.07
CA LYS A 284 -13.81 -26.73 -5.23
C LYS A 284 -12.87 -27.83 -5.68
N TYR A 285 -13.40 -28.97 -6.11
CA TYR A 285 -12.60 -30.05 -6.69
C TYR A 285 -11.90 -29.63 -7.98
N ALA A 286 -12.56 -28.91 -8.89
CA ALA A 286 -11.94 -28.40 -10.11
C ALA A 286 -10.80 -27.41 -9.79
N TYR A 287 -11.06 -26.45 -8.91
CA TYR A 287 -10.06 -25.48 -8.44
C TYR A 287 -8.85 -26.16 -7.78
N ASP A 288 -9.08 -27.12 -6.87
CA ASP A 288 -8.01 -27.87 -6.17
C ASP A 288 -7.18 -28.77 -7.11
N HIS A 289 -7.64 -29.02 -8.35
CA HIS A 289 -6.89 -29.71 -9.39
C HIS A 289 -6.24 -28.75 -10.41
N GLY A 290 -6.24 -27.44 -10.13
CA GLY A 290 -5.65 -26.43 -11.00
C GLY A 290 -6.45 -26.17 -12.28
N VAL A 291 -7.77 -26.38 -12.25
CA VAL A 291 -8.68 -26.13 -13.37
C VAL A 291 -9.46 -24.85 -13.11
N ILE A 292 -9.40 -23.92 -14.06
CA ILE A 292 -10.04 -22.61 -13.95
C ILE A 292 -11.51 -22.74 -14.32
N ILE A 293 -12.41 -22.22 -13.49
CA ILE A 293 -13.85 -22.19 -13.76
C ILE A 293 -14.24 -20.75 -14.10
N VAL A 294 -14.90 -20.55 -15.24
CA VAL A 294 -15.41 -19.24 -15.70
C VAL A 294 -16.91 -19.35 -15.82
N ALA A 295 -17.67 -18.47 -15.15
CA ALA A 295 -19.11 -18.64 -14.98
C ALA A 295 -19.89 -17.33 -15.15
N ALA A 296 -21.10 -17.45 -15.72
CA ALA A 296 -21.97 -16.33 -16.02
C ALA A 296 -22.60 -15.69 -14.76
N ALA A 297 -22.47 -14.38 -14.59
CA ALA A 297 -23.01 -13.66 -13.43
C ALA A 297 -24.55 -13.73 -13.31
N GLY A 298 -25.27 -13.81 -14.43
CA GLY A 298 -26.74 -13.89 -14.48
C GLY A 298 -27.37 -12.73 -15.26
N ASN A 299 -28.65 -12.87 -15.60
CA ASN A 299 -29.34 -12.03 -16.58
C ASN A 299 -30.59 -11.30 -16.01
N ASP A 300 -30.65 -11.05 -14.71
CA ASP A 300 -31.80 -10.45 -14.01
C ASP A 300 -31.67 -8.93 -13.80
N GLY A 301 -30.53 -8.33 -14.16
CA GLY A 301 -30.21 -6.93 -13.90
C GLY A 301 -30.10 -6.62 -12.40
N SER A 302 -29.67 -7.59 -11.59
CA SER A 302 -29.73 -7.54 -10.13
C SER A 302 -28.35 -7.53 -9.46
N SER A 303 -28.27 -6.97 -8.26
CA SER A 303 -27.06 -6.95 -7.42
C SER A 303 -26.76 -8.30 -6.73
N SER A 304 -27.10 -9.42 -7.38
CA SER A 304 -26.93 -10.78 -6.87
C SER A 304 -26.37 -11.67 -7.96
N ILE A 305 -25.10 -12.06 -7.80
CA ILE A 305 -24.44 -13.00 -8.70
C ILE A 305 -25.10 -14.39 -8.58
N SER A 306 -25.23 -15.07 -9.72
CA SER A 306 -25.81 -16.42 -9.82
C SER A 306 -24.80 -17.49 -9.42
N TYR A 307 -25.24 -18.64 -8.93
CA TYR A 307 -24.37 -19.80 -8.73
C TYR A 307 -24.28 -20.62 -10.03
N PRO A 308 -23.09 -21.10 -10.44
CA PRO A 308 -21.87 -21.20 -9.65
C PRO A 308 -20.95 -19.96 -9.65
N ALA A 309 -21.23 -18.90 -10.41
CA ALA A 309 -20.35 -17.72 -10.48
C ALA A 309 -20.12 -17.04 -9.12
N ALA A 310 -21.11 -17.06 -8.21
CA ALA A 310 -21.01 -16.53 -6.85
C ALA A 310 -20.19 -17.40 -5.86
N TYR A 311 -19.31 -18.28 -6.36
CA TYR A 311 -18.32 -19.01 -5.54
C TYR A 311 -16.94 -18.40 -5.81
N ASP A 312 -16.17 -18.15 -4.75
CA ASP A 312 -14.85 -17.46 -4.81
C ASP A 312 -13.83 -18.17 -5.73
N GLU A 313 -13.99 -19.47 -5.94
CA GLU A 313 -13.18 -20.31 -6.83
C GLU A 313 -13.56 -20.19 -8.33
N CYS A 314 -14.63 -19.46 -8.67
CA CYS A 314 -15.06 -19.17 -10.03
C CYS A 314 -14.69 -17.74 -10.43
N ILE A 315 -14.33 -17.56 -11.71
CA ILE A 315 -14.27 -16.25 -12.34
C ILE A 315 -15.68 -15.85 -12.76
N ALA A 316 -16.26 -14.86 -12.06
CA ALA A 316 -17.61 -14.36 -12.30
C ALA A 316 -17.64 -13.29 -13.40
N VAL A 317 -18.31 -13.60 -14.51
CA VAL A 317 -18.29 -12.76 -15.72
C VAL A 317 -19.62 -12.06 -15.96
N GLY A 318 -19.58 -10.73 -15.96
CA GLY A 318 -20.68 -9.85 -16.35
C GLY A 318 -20.60 -9.42 -17.82
N ALA A 319 -21.65 -8.74 -18.28
CA ALA A 319 -21.85 -8.39 -19.68
C ALA A 319 -21.80 -6.86 -19.91
N VAL A 320 -20.99 -6.42 -20.89
CA VAL A 320 -21.04 -5.06 -21.46
C VAL A 320 -21.68 -5.01 -22.85
N ARG A 321 -22.15 -3.82 -23.21
CA ARG A 321 -22.69 -3.42 -24.53
C ARG A 321 -21.56 -2.93 -25.44
N TYR A 322 -21.86 -2.60 -26.71
CA TYR A 322 -20.87 -2.08 -27.65
C TYR A 322 -20.17 -0.80 -27.15
N ASP A 323 -20.92 0.07 -26.46
CA ASP A 323 -20.41 1.30 -25.83
C ASP A 323 -19.69 1.10 -24.48
N LYS A 324 -19.32 -0.14 -24.15
CA LYS A 324 -18.69 -0.57 -22.88
C LYS A 324 -19.52 -0.36 -21.61
N THR A 325 -20.74 0.17 -21.69
CA THR A 325 -21.63 0.23 -20.51
C THR A 325 -22.09 -1.17 -20.11
N ARG A 326 -22.27 -1.42 -18.80
CA ARG A 326 -22.88 -2.67 -18.33
C ARG A 326 -24.24 -2.87 -19.01
N ALA A 327 -24.47 -4.06 -19.53
CA ALA A 327 -25.73 -4.41 -20.14
C ALA A 327 -26.85 -4.44 -19.10
N TYR A 328 -28.02 -3.88 -19.44
CA TYR A 328 -29.13 -3.66 -18.49
C TYR A 328 -29.60 -4.94 -17.76
N TYR A 329 -29.35 -6.11 -18.35
CA TYR A 329 -29.69 -7.42 -17.81
C TYR A 329 -28.55 -8.06 -17.00
N SER A 330 -27.30 -7.60 -17.12
CA SER A 330 -26.18 -8.23 -16.41
C SER A 330 -26.40 -8.11 -14.91
N ASN A 331 -26.32 -9.23 -14.18
CA ASN A 331 -26.15 -9.16 -12.73
C ASN A 331 -24.79 -8.54 -12.40
N TYR A 332 -24.72 -8.00 -11.19
CA TYR A 332 -23.61 -7.22 -10.62
C TYR A 332 -23.62 -7.41 -9.09
N GLY A 333 -22.78 -6.70 -8.36
CA GLY A 333 -22.67 -6.77 -6.90
C GLY A 333 -21.41 -7.49 -6.43
N ILE A 334 -21.31 -7.72 -5.12
CA ILE A 334 -20.15 -8.36 -4.48
C ILE A 334 -19.89 -9.73 -5.13
N GLY A 335 -18.64 -9.93 -5.58
CA GLY A 335 -18.20 -11.15 -6.26
C GLY A 335 -18.38 -11.13 -7.78
N ILE A 336 -18.72 -10.00 -8.40
CA ILE A 336 -18.43 -9.78 -9.83
C ILE A 336 -16.92 -9.64 -9.99
N GLU A 337 -16.29 -10.29 -10.97
CA GLU A 337 -14.83 -10.26 -11.10
C GLU A 337 -14.39 -9.52 -12.37
N LEU A 338 -14.99 -9.86 -13.52
CA LEU A 338 -14.62 -9.32 -14.82
C LEU A 338 -15.84 -9.06 -15.69
N MET A 339 -15.68 -8.16 -16.66
CA MET A 339 -16.66 -7.87 -17.69
C MET A 339 -16.16 -8.33 -19.05
N ALA A 340 -17.08 -8.81 -19.88
CA ALA A 340 -16.81 -9.16 -21.26
C ALA A 340 -18.00 -8.83 -22.18
N PRO A 341 -17.83 -8.84 -23.51
CA PRO A 341 -18.90 -8.46 -24.44
C PRO A 341 -20.10 -9.42 -24.36
N GLY A 342 -21.20 -8.96 -23.75
CA GLY A 342 -22.46 -9.70 -23.73
C GLY A 342 -23.49 -9.16 -24.73
N GLY A 343 -23.34 -7.90 -25.15
CA GLY A 343 -24.15 -7.28 -26.21
C GLY A 343 -25.57 -6.88 -25.80
N ASP A 344 -26.28 -6.24 -26.74
CA ASP A 344 -27.65 -5.74 -26.59
C ASP A 344 -28.36 -5.78 -27.96
N THR A 345 -29.23 -6.76 -28.14
CA THR A 345 -29.96 -6.98 -29.40
C THR A 345 -31.09 -5.97 -29.64
N SER A 346 -31.29 -5.00 -28.73
CA SER A 346 -32.28 -3.93 -28.89
C SER A 346 -31.74 -2.68 -29.58
N VAL A 347 -30.43 -2.61 -29.82
CA VAL A 347 -29.73 -1.44 -30.37
C VAL A 347 -28.79 -1.79 -31.53
N ASP A 348 -28.50 -0.77 -32.33
CA ASP A 348 -27.44 -0.68 -33.34
C ASP A 348 -26.67 0.61 -33.02
N GLN A 349 -25.58 0.48 -32.26
CA GLN A 349 -24.72 1.57 -31.78
C GLN A 349 -23.51 1.77 -32.67
N ASN A 350 -23.09 0.73 -33.40
CA ASN A 350 -21.95 0.77 -34.31
C ASN A 350 -22.32 1.33 -35.70
N GLY A 351 -23.60 1.31 -36.08
CA GLY A 351 -24.16 1.83 -37.33
C GLY A 351 -24.03 0.91 -38.55
N ASP A 352 -23.77 -0.39 -38.36
CA ASP A 352 -23.54 -1.36 -39.44
C ASP A 352 -24.85 -1.91 -40.06
N GLY A 353 -26.00 -1.66 -39.42
CA GLY A 353 -27.32 -2.10 -39.86
C GLY A 353 -27.82 -3.42 -39.24
N TYR A 354 -27.06 -4.01 -38.33
CA TYR A 354 -27.42 -5.15 -37.49
C TYR A 354 -27.47 -4.75 -36.02
N VAL A 355 -27.90 -5.68 -35.15
CA VAL A 355 -28.01 -5.43 -33.71
C VAL A 355 -26.73 -5.83 -32.99
N ASP A 356 -26.34 -5.11 -31.93
CA ASP A 356 -25.08 -5.32 -31.20
C ASP A 356 -25.10 -6.55 -30.26
N GLY A 357 -25.53 -7.71 -30.76
CA GLY A 357 -25.34 -8.99 -30.07
C GLY A 357 -23.97 -9.61 -30.36
N VAL A 358 -23.66 -10.70 -29.68
CA VAL A 358 -22.52 -11.58 -30.01
C VAL A 358 -22.94 -12.52 -31.14
N LEU A 359 -22.19 -12.50 -32.25
CA LEU A 359 -22.54 -13.21 -33.48
C LEU A 359 -21.76 -14.53 -33.61
N GLN A 360 -22.47 -15.65 -33.57
CA GLN A 360 -21.90 -16.99 -33.80
C GLN A 360 -22.83 -17.90 -34.61
N GLN A 361 -22.30 -19.03 -35.10
CA GLN A 361 -23.13 -20.09 -35.70
C GLN A 361 -23.95 -20.82 -34.63
N THR A 362 -25.22 -21.05 -34.92
CA THR A 362 -26.13 -21.88 -34.13
C THR A 362 -27.28 -22.38 -35.01
N PHE A 363 -28.32 -22.99 -34.42
CA PHE A 363 -29.43 -23.58 -35.15
C PHE A 363 -30.35 -22.55 -35.80
N SER A 364 -30.77 -22.84 -37.04
CA SER A 364 -31.74 -22.05 -37.77
C SER A 364 -33.16 -22.45 -37.34
N GLY A 365 -33.75 -21.64 -36.45
CA GLY A 365 -35.12 -21.88 -35.95
C GLY A 365 -35.22 -23.02 -34.93
N GLY A 366 -34.13 -23.35 -34.23
CA GLY A 366 -34.09 -24.43 -33.24
C GLY A 366 -34.07 -25.84 -33.84
N ASP A 367 -33.76 -25.97 -35.14
CA ASP A 367 -33.60 -27.26 -35.82
C ASP A 367 -32.13 -27.72 -35.74
N PRO A 368 -31.80 -28.81 -34.99
CA PRO A 368 -30.43 -29.30 -34.85
C PRO A 368 -29.83 -29.92 -36.12
N THR A 369 -30.54 -29.82 -37.25
CA THR A 369 -30.09 -30.28 -38.57
C THR A 369 -29.76 -29.12 -39.53
N ASN A 370 -30.01 -27.87 -39.12
CA ASN A 370 -29.94 -26.70 -39.99
C ASN A 370 -29.30 -25.49 -39.28
N PHE A 371 -28.40 -24.76 -39.94
CA PHE A 371 -27.52 -23.78 -39.30
C PHE A 371 -27.69 -22.36 -39.87
N SER A 372 -27.47 -21.37 -39.01
CA SER A 372 -27.42 -19.94 -39.36
C SER A 372 -26.53 -19.21 -38.36
N TYR A 373 -26.16 -17.98 -38.67
CA TYR A 373 -25.44 -17.10 -37.76
C TYR A 373 -26.45 -16.18 -37.07
N TRP A 374 -26.35 -16.04 -35.75
CA TRP A 374 -27.29 -15.26 -34.94
C TRP A 374 -26.59 -14.39 -33.90
N PHE A 375 -27.08 -13.15 -33.78
CA PHE A 375 -26.74 -12.20 -32.73
C PHE A 375 -27.52 -12.54 -31.46
N TRP A 376 -26.85 -12.97 -30.41
CA TRP A 376 -27.45 -13.24 -29.09
C TRP A 376 -26.93 -12.26 -28.04
N GLN A 377 -27.59 -12.18 -26.89
CA GLN A 377 -27.13 -11.38 -25.75
C GLN A 377 -27.21 -12.17 -24.44
N GLY A 378 -26.32 -11.87 -23.50
CA GLY A 378 -26.33 -12.45 -22.15
C GLY A 378 -24.95 -12.48 -21.51
N THR A 379 -24.89 -12.62 -20.18
CA THR A 379 -23.64 -13.00 -19.49
C THR A 379 -23.13 -14.37 -19.96
N SER A 380 -24.03 -15.24 -20.44
CA SER A 380 -23.73 -16.49 -21.13
C SER A 380 -22.93 -16.32 -22.43
N MET A 381 -23.03 -15.16 -23.10
CA MET A 381 -22.24 -14.80 -24.28
C MET A 381 -20.93 -14.08 -23.90
N ALA A 382 -20.88 -13.40 -22.75
CA ALA A 382 -19.67 -12.76 -22.22
C ALA A 382 -18.67 -13.77 -21.64
N THR A 383 -19.16 -14.74 -20.87
CA THR A 383 -18.39 -15.84 -20.23
C THR A 383 -17.41 -16.54 -21.21
N PRO A 384 -17.81 -16.97 -22.42
CA PRO A 384 -16.92 -17.64 -23.35
C PRO A 384 -15.79 -16.77 -23.92
N HIS A 385 -15.89 -15.43 -23.90
CA HIS A 385 -14.74 -14.59 -24.24
C HIS A 385 -13.64 -14.73 -23.21
N VAL A 386 -13.97 -14.59 -21.92
CA VAL A 386 -13.02 -14.77 -20.79
C VAL A 386 -12.44 -16.18 -20.80
N THR A 387 -13.27 -17.21 -20.97
CA THR A 387 -12.81 -18.61 -21.15
C THR A 387 -11.81 -18.73 -22.29
N GLY A 388 -12.07 -18.09 -23.43
CA GLY A 388 -11.18 -18.09 -24.59
C GLY A 388 -9.84 -17.40 -24.29
N ILE A 389 -9.85 -16.24 -23.62
CA ILE A 389 -8.63 -15.52 -23.22
C ILE A 389 -7.79 -16.37 -22.27
N VAL A 390 -8.41 -16.98 -21.24
CA VAL A 390 -7.72 -17.92 -20.33
C VAL A 390 -7.10 -19.09 -21.10
N ALA A 391 -7.79 -19.64 -22.10
CA ALA A 391 -7.26 -20.71 -22.93
C ALA A 391 -6.07 -20.26 -23.81
N LEU A 392 -6.06 -19.02 -24.30
CA LEU A 392 -4.91 -18.43 -24.98
C LEU A 392 -3.74 -18.23 -24.02
N MET A 393 -3.95 -17.69 -22.83
CA MET A 393 -2.91 -17.50 -21.80
C MET A 393 -2.24 -18.83 -21.42
N LEU A 394 -3.03 -19.89 -21.22
CA LEU A 394 -2.55 -21.24 -20.96
C LEU A 394 -1.77 -21.84 -22.14
N SER A 395 -2.15 -21.52 -23.39
CA SER A 395 -1.40 -21.93 -24.59
C SER A 395 -0.08 -21.15 -24.72
N HIS A 396 -0.09 -19.87 -24.37
CA HIS A 396 1.09 -18.99 -24.39
C HIS A 396 2.12 -19.37 -23.31
N GLY A 397 1.66 -19.98 -22.21
CA GLY A 397 2.52 -20.56 -21.16
C GLY A 397 2.26 -20.05 -19.75
N ALA A 398 1.22 -19.24 -19.53
CA ALA A 398 0.79 -18.86 -18.17
C ALA A 398 0.32 -20.09 -17.40
N THR A 399 0.57 -20.12 -16.08
CA THR A 399 0.19 -21.26 -15.21
C THR A 399 -0.14 -20.79 -13.79
N GLY A 400 -1.06 -21.50 -13.14
CA GLY A 400 -1.55 -21.17 -11.80
C GLY A 400 -2.84 -20.36 -11.87
N ILE A 401 -3.83 -20.70 -11.05
CA ILE A 401 -5.15 -20.04 -11.08
C ILE A 401 -5.01 -18.57 -10.68
N GLU A 402 -4.40 -18.30 -9.51
CA GLU A 402 -4.26 -16.93 -9.01
C GLU A 402 -3.36 -16.05 -9.90
N ASN A 403 -2.29 -16.59 -10.49
CA ASN A 403 -1.51 -15.86 -11.50
C ASN A 403 -2.40 -15.46 -12.68
N ILE A 404 -3.18 -16.39 -13.25
CA ILE A 404 -4.07 -16.08 -14.37
C ILE A 404 -5.18 -15.08 -13.99
N ARG A 405 -5.71 -15.12 -12.75
CA ARG A 405 -6.63 -14.09 -12.24
C ARG A 405 -5.93 -12.73 -12.14
N ASN A 406 -4.76 -12.66 -11.49
CA ASN A 406 -3.97 -11.44 -11.36
C ASN A 406 -3.68 -10.81 -12.72
N ILE A 407 -3.24 -11.59 -13.71
CA ILE A 407 -3.01 -11.09 -15.08
C ILE A 407 -4.29 -10.47 -15.63
N LEU A 408 -5.44 -11.15 -15.52
CA LEU A 408 -6.73 -10.63 -16.00
C LEU A 408 -7.16 -9.36 -15.25
N HIS A 409 -6.90 -9.26 -13.95
CA HIS A 409 -7.22 -8.09 -13.12
C HIS A 409 -6.33 -6.90 -13.50
N SER A 410 -5.01 -7.10 -13.55
CA SER A 410 -4.02 -6.05 -13.87
C SER A 410 -4.03 -5.60 -15.33
N THR A 411 -4.72 -6.32 -16.23
CA THR A 411 -4.79 -5.98 -17.67
C THR A 411 -6.20 -5.67 -18.16
N ALA A 412 -7.21 -5.74 -17.30
CA ALA A 412 -8.54 -5.28 -17.64
C ALA A 412 -8.56 -3.76 -17.88
N GLU A 413 -9.35 -3.31 -18.83
CA GLU A 413 -9.71 -1.91 -18.98
C GLU A 413 -10.67 -1.56 -17.84
N ASP A 414 -10.17 -0.81 -16.87
CA ASP A 414 -10.94 -0.24 -15.77
C ASP A 414 -12.15 0.57 -16.29
N LEU A 415 -13.33 0.27 -15.75
CA LEU A 415 -14.61 0.87 -16.12
C LEU A 415 -15.41 1.12 -14.84
N GLY A 416 -15.87 2.35 -14.64
CA GLY A 416 -16.71 2.69 -13.49
C GLY A 416 -15.98 3.60 -12.50
N ASP A 417 -15.99 3.22 -11.23
CA ASP A 417 -15.18 3.87 -10.19
C ASP A 417 -13.75 3.24 -10.20
N PRO A 418 -12.66 4.01 -10.02
CA PRO A 418 -11.31 3.50 -10.23
C PRO A 418 -10.94 2.26 -9.38
N GLY A 419 -10.36 1.25 -10.04
CA GLY A 419 -9.98 -0.02 -9.43
C GLY A 419 -11.11 -1.05 -9.44
N TYR A 420 -11.19 -1.90 -8.41
CA TYR A 420 -12.29 -2.86 -8.29
C TYR A 420 -13.58 -2.15 -7.86
N ASP A 421 -14.66 -2.31 -8.62
CA ASP A 421 -16.00 -1.88 -8.21
C ASP A 421 -17.06 -3.00 -8.30
N ASN A 422 -18.22 -2.78 -7.68
CA ASN A 422 -19.31 -3.78 -7.64
C ASN A 422 -20.25 -3.75 -8.86
N GLU A 423 -19.95 -2.97 -9.89
CA GLU A 423 -20.71 -2.83 -11.14
C GLU A 423 -19.97 -3.48 -12.33
N TYR A 424 -18.64 -3.37 -12.36
CA TYR A 424 -17.73 -3.86 -13.41
C TYR A 424 -16.61 -4.79 -12.90
N GLY A 425 -16.47 -5.03 -11.58
CA GLY A 425 -15.37 -5.84 -11.05
C GLY A 425 -14.03 -5.13 -11.27
N TYR A 426 -13.04 -5.83 -11.82
CA TYR A 426 -11.77 -5.23 -12.28
C TYR A 426 -11.88 -4.59 -13.68
N GLY A 427 -13.05 -4.61 -14.32
CA GLY A 427 -13.26 -3.98 -15.63
C GLY A 427 -13.38 -4.97 -16.80
N LEU A 428 -13.21 -4.46 -18.02
CA LEU A 428 -13.38 -5.20 -19.27
C LEU A 428 -12.09 -5.93 -19.67
N VAL A 429 -12.17 -7.24 -19.92
CA VAL A 429 -10.99 -8.04 -20.32
C VAL A 429 -10.34 -7.58 -21.62
N ASP A 430 -9.00 -7.49 -21.62
CA ASP A 430 -8.17 -7.24 -22.80
C ASP A 430 -7.28 -8.46 -23.09
N ALA A 431 -7.55 -9.12 -24.21
CA ALA A 431 -6.83 -10.33 -24.62
C ALA A 431 -5.37 -10.06 -25.03
N ALA A 432 -5.08 -8.89 -25.57
CA ALA A 432 -3.75 -8.53 -26.07
C ALA A 432 -2.84 -8.07 -24.93
N ALA A 433 -3.39 -7.30 -23.97
CA ALA A 433 -2.70 -6.93 -22.75
C ALA A 433 -2.42 -8.17 -21.89
N ALA A 434 -3.40 -9.05 -21.66
CA ALA A 434 -3.21 -10.30 -20.90
C ALA A 434 -2.14 -11.22 -21.50
N LEU A 435 -2.03 -11.32 -22.83
CA LEU A 435 -0.98 -12.11 -23.50
C LEU A 435 0.38 -11.40 -23.58
N SER A 436 0.41 -10.07 -23.48
CA SER A 436 1.64 -9.28 -23.45
C SER A 436 2.15 -9.02 -22.02
N TYR A 437 1.37 -9.41 -21.02
CA TYR A 437 1.65 -9.15 -19.62
C TYR A 437 2.98 -9.76 -19.20
N THR A 438 3.76 -8.96 -18.51
CA THR A 438 5.04 -9.34 -17.91
C THR A 438 4.92 -8.95 -16.45
N GLU A 439 4.92 -9.92 -15.54
CA GLU A 439 4.94 -9.63 -14.09
C GLU A 439 6.20 -8.81 -13.80
N TYR A 440 6.01 -7.56 -13.40
CA TYR A 440 7.13 -6.72 -12.95
C TYR A 440 7.58 -7.15 -11.55
N PRO A 441 8.85 -6.91 -11.18
CA PRO A 441 9.26 -7.03 -9.78
C PRO A 441 8.37 -6.14 -8.89
N ASP A 442 7.88 -6.69 -7.78
CA ASP A 442 7.05 -5.97 -6.81
C ASP A 442 7.86 -5.77 -5.53
N LEU A 443 8.42 -4.57 -5.36
CA LEU A 443 9.19 -4.21 -4.18
C LEU A 443 8.27 -3.60 -3.12
N THR A 444 8.15 -4.28 -1.99
CA THR A 444 7.41 -3.77 -0.83
C THR A 444 8.36 -3.62 0.37
N ILE A 445 8.27 -2.49 1.06
CA ILE A 445 8.93 -2.31 2.37
C ILE A 445 8.09 -3.03 3.42
N THR A 446 8.70 -3.97 4.15
CA THR A 446 7.97 -4.85 5.09
C THR A 446 8.26 -4.60 6.57
N ALA A 447 9.34 -3.86 6.89
CA ALA A 447 9.72 -3.51 8.26
C ALA A 447 10.80 -2.43 8.30
N ILE A 448 10.77 -1.61 9.35
CA ILE A 448 11.86 -0.74 9.81
C ILE A 448 12.41 -1.32 11.13
N SER A 449 13.71 -1.17 11.42
CA SER A 449 14.31 -1.67 12.67
C SER A 449 15.56 -0.92 13.13
N TYR A 450 15.73 -0.86 14.45
CA TYR A 450 16.69 -0.06 15.25
C TYR A 450 18.14 -0.56 15.45
N SER A 451 19.11 0.34 15.67
CA SER A 451 20.13 0.18 16.74
C SER A 451 19.64 0.84 18.04
N SER A 452 20.50 0.97 19.07
CA SER A 452 20.21 1.82 20.24
C SER A 452 20.05 3.29 19.84
N THR A 453 19.17 4.01 20.56
CA THR A 453 18.68 5.35 20.21
C THR A 453 19.00 6.37 21.30
N HIS A 454 20.29 6.68 21.44
CA HIS A 454 20.76 7.72 22.36
C HIS A 454 20.97 9.05 21.64
N LEU A 455 20.62 10.13 22.32
CA LEU A 455 20.81 11.49 21.85
C LEU A 455 22.25 11.77 21.40
N ASN A 456 22.41 12.44 20.25
CA ASN A 456 23.70 12.77 19.64
C ASN A 456 24.60 11.57 19.27
N GLU A 457 24.14 10.33 19.41
CA GLU A 457 24.83 9.14 18.88
C GLU A 457 24.36 8.76 17.46
N PRO A 458 25.20 8.12 16.63
CA PRO A 458 24.76 7.55 15.36
C PRO A 458 23.83 6.34 15.58
N VAL A 459 22.61 6.45 15.09
CA VAL A 459 21.61 5.37 15.06
C VAL A 459 21.60 4.75 13.66
N ASP A 460 21.87 3.44 13.59
CA ASP A 460 21.71 2.67 12.35
C ASP A 460 20.26 2.19 12.21
N ILE A 461 19.60 2.59 11.13
CA ILE A 461 18.20 2.29 10.84
C ILE A 461 18.14 1.36 9.63
N TYR A 462 17.48 0.22 9.81
CA TYR A 462 17.48 -0.87 8.84
C TYR A 462 16.08 -1.04 8.21
N VAL A 463 15.99 -0.76 6.92
CA VAL A 463 14.78 -0.93 6.11
C VAL A 463 14.81 -2.30 5.43
N THR A 464 13.78 -3.11 5.62
CA THR A 464 13.64 -4.43 5.00
C THR A 464 12.74 -4.33 3.77
N ILE A 465 13.28 -4.71 2.61
CA ILE A 465 12.56 -4.68 1.33
C ILE A 465 12.44 -6.11 0.81
N ALA A 466 11.22 -6.53 0.52
CA ALA A 466 10.91 -7.85 -0.03
C ALA A 466 10.48 -7.71 -1.49
N ASN A 467 10.96 -8.62 -2.34
CA ASN A 467 10.41 -8.82 -3.68
C ASN A 467 9.24 -9.80 -3.60
N GLN A 468 8.02 -9.27 -3.58
CA GLN A 468 6.77 -10.06 -3.61
C GLN A 468 6.42 -10.54 -5.01
N GLY A 469 7.12 -10.03 -6.04
CA GLY A 469 6.94 -10.40 -7.44
C GLY A 469 7.49 -11.79 -7.78
N THR A 470 7.12 -12.28 -8.96
CA THR A 470 7.51 -13.62 -9.46
C THR A 470 8.81 -13.62 -10.27
N GLN A 471 9.37 -12.44 -10.57
CA GLN A 471 10.64 -12.26 -11.25
C GLN A 471 11.68 -11.62 -10.33
N ASP A 472 12.94 -12.00 -10.50
CA ASP A 472 14.06 -11.35 -9.83
C ASP A 472 14.11 -9.86 -10.22
N VAL A 473 14.27 -8.97 -9.24
CA VAL A 473 14.59 -7.55 -9.49
C VAL A 473 15.99 -7.52 -10.08
N THR A 474 16.16 -6.99 -11.31
CA THR A 474 17.49 -6.88 -11.95
C THR A 474 17.85 -5.45 -12.36
N GLU A 475 16.88 -4.57 -12.22
CA GLU A 475 16.89 -3.14 -12.46
C GLU A 475 17.39 -2.38 -11.22
N ASP A 476 17.88 -1.17 -11.45
CA ASP A 476 18.27 -0.25 -10.39
C ASP A 476 17.02 0.38 -9.75
N PHE A 477 17.04 0.56 -8.42
CA PHE A 477 15.96 1.22 -7.68
C PHE A 477 16.52 2.12 -6.58
N TYR A 478 15.65 2.94 -5.99
CA TYR A 478 15.97 3.92 -4.97
C TYR A 478 15.16 3.69 -3.71
N VAL A 479 15.71 4.13 -2.58
CA VAL A 479 15.03 4.12 -1.28
C VAL A 479 15.30 5.45 -0.59
N ASP A 480 14.24 6.09 -0.08
CA ASP A 480 14.29 7.33 0.69
C ASP A 480 13.74 7.11 2.10
N ILE A 481 14.17 7.95 3.04
CA ILE A 481 13.78 7.92 4.44
C ILE A 481 13.51 9.34 4.94
N TYR A 482 12.39 9.50 5.64
CA TYR A 482 11.92 10.76 6.20
C TYR A 482 11.89 10.67 7.72
N TYR A 483 12.45 11.69 8.37
CA TYR A 483 12.43 11.88 9.81
C TYR A 483 11.52 13.07 10.12
N ASP A 484 10.53 12.87 10.99
CA ASP A 484 9.55 13.88 11.44
C ASP A 484 8.99 14.77 10.32
N PRO A 485 8.48 14.20 9.20
CA PRO A 485 8.04 14.99 8.07
C PRO A 485 6.81 15.83 8.43
N SER A 486 6.85 17.12 8.10
CA SER A 486 5.75 18.06 8.43
C SER A 486 4.40 17.75 7.76
N GLU A 487 4.40 16.87 6.76
CA GLU A 487 3.24 16.31 6.07
C GLU A 487 3.57 14.85 5.71
N THR A 488 2.60 13.94 5.80
CA THR A 488 2.76 12.53 5.38
C THR A 488 3.28 12.45 3.94
N PRO A 489 4.33 11.65 3.64
CA PRO A 489 4.81 11.44 2.27
C PRO A 489 3.70 11.00 1.32
N ALA A 490 3.63 11.64 0.15
CA ALA A 490 2.56 11.42 -0.82
C ALA A 490 2.93 10.32 -1.82
N LYS A 491 2.03 9.35 -2.01
CA LYS A 491 2.15 8.30 -3.03
C LYS A 491 2.36 8.91 -4.43
N GLY A 492 3.33 8.39 -5.17
CA GLY A 492 3.54 8.72 -6.59
C GLY A 492 4.17 10.11 -6.91
N GLU A 493 4.67 10.90 -5.95
CA GLU A 493 5.36 12.17 -6.27
C GLU A 493 6.81 11.98 -6.77
N THR A 494 7.01 11.37 -7.94
CA THR A 494 8.33 11.12 -8.60
C THR A 494 9.11 12.39 -9.04
N SER A 495 8.71 13.60 -8.61
CA SER A 495 9.22 14.87 -9.18
C SER A 495 9.70 15.92 -8.17
N ARG A 496 10.63 15.57 -7.26
CA ARG A 496 11.26 16.52 -6.33
C ARG A 496 12.77 16.77 -6.54
N LYS A 497 13.14 17.19 -7.76
CA LYS A 497 14.41 17.93 -7.99
C LYS A 497 14.31 19.46 -7.86
N GLU A 498 13.11 20.02 -7.65
CA GLU A 498 12.88 21.48 -7.68
C GLU A 498 12.12 22.07 -6.47
N LYS A 499 11.85 21.30 -5.40
CA LYS A 499 11.33 21.83 -4.13
C LYS A 499 12.18 21.31 -2.96
N GLY A 500 12.94 22.20 -2.33
CA GLY A 500 13.76 21.86 -1.16
C GLY A 500 12.93 21.68 0.11
N GLN A 501 12.17 20.58 0.18
CA GLN A 501 11.39 20.16 1.35
C GLN A 501 11.45 18.63 1.50
N ILE A 502 12.38 18.21 2.38
CA ILE A 502 12.44 16.99 3.21
C ILE A 502 12.58 15.64 2.49
N GLY A 503 13.54 14.84 2.97
CA GLY A 503 14.09 13.62 2.37
C GLY A 503 15.60 13.77 2.19
N ASP A 504 16.38 13.50 3.25
CA ASP A 504 17.80 13.89 3.34
C ASP A 504 18.77 12.83 2.77
N ASP A 505 18.41 11.54 2.77
CA ASP A 505 19.32 10.41 2.52
C ASP A 505 18.79 9.43 1.45
N TRP A 506 18.84 9.79 0.17
CA TRP A 506 18.52 8.88 -0.93
C TRP A 506 19.61 7.82 -1.15
N GLN A 507 19.26 6.53 -1.08
CA GLN A 507 20.16 5.43 -1.45
C GLN A 507 19.79 4.79 -2.79
N HIS A 508 20.78 4.68 -3.68
CA HIS A 508 20.68 4.00 -4.98
C HIS A 508 21.13 2.55 -4.85
N ILE A 509 20.23 1.62 -5.17
CA ILE A 509 20.43 0.18 -5.02
C ILE A 509 20.57 -0.48 -6.39
N THR A 510 21.57 -1.35 -6.50
CA THR A 510 21.96 -2.07 -7.74
C THR A 510 22.02 -3.59 -7.50
N GLN A 511 21.37 -4.06 -6.45
CA GLN A 511 21.41 -5.45 -5.98
C GLN A 511 20.24 -6.24 -6.56
N ILE A 512 20.53 -7.43 -7.08
CA ILE A 512 19.49 -8.38 -7.49
C ILE A 512 18.77 -8.92 -6.25
N ILE A 513 17.45 -8.77 -6.22
CA ILE A 513 16.57 -9.36 -5.20
C ILE A 513 15.75 -10.47 -5.87
N PRO A 514 16.04 -11.75 -5.63
CA PRO A 514 15.29 -12.85 -6.25
C PRO A 514 13.81 -12.83 -5.86
N ALA A 515 12.97 -13.41 -6.71
CA ALA A 515 11.54 -13.55 -6.44
C ALA A 515 11.27 -14.25 -5.09
N GLY A 516 10.51 -13.61 -4.19
CA GLY A 516 10.17 -14.12 -2.86
C GLY A 516 11.27 -13.98 -1.80
N GLU A 517 12.41 -13.35 -2.11
CA GLU A 517 13.48 -13.05 -1.15
C GLU A 517 13.39 -11.58 -0.67
N SER A 518 14.12 -11.25 0.40
CA SER A 518 14.26 -9.88 0.91
C SER A 518 15.71 -9.46 1.10
N ILE A 519 15.93 -8.15 1.13
CA ILE A 519 17.19 -7.53 1.52
C ILE A 519 16.95 -6.53 2.65
N GLN A 520 18.03 -6.11 3.29
CA GLN A 520 18.02 -5.09 4.33
C GLN A 520 19.02 -4.00 3.95
N ILE A 521 18.60 -2.74 4.03
CA ILE A 521 19.40 -1.54 3.70
C ILE A 521 19.53 -0.71 4.97
N SER A 522 20.72 -0.20 5.24
CA SER A 522 21.02 0.60 6.44
C SER A 522 21.21 2.08 6.12
N PHE A 523 20.50 2.94 6.83
CA PHE A 523 20.72 4.38 6.91
C PHE A 523 21.36 4.68 8.28
N THR A 524 22.10 5.77 8.40
CA THR A 524 22.69 6.18 9.70
C THR A 524 22.31 7.63 9.96
N HIS A 525 21.55 7.89 11.03
CA HIS A 525 21.10 9.23 11.42
C HIS A 525 21.60 9.59 12.82
N THR A 526 21.60 10.87 13.19
CA THR A 526 21.94 11.32 14.54
C THR A 526 20.87 12.30 15.01
N PHE A 527 20.00 11.83 15.89
CA PHE A 527 18.96 12.64 16.50
C PHE A 527 19.57 13.67 17.47
N THR A 528 19.15 14.92 17.34
CA THR A 528 19.61 16.05 18.17
C THR A 528 18.57 16.53 19.17
N THR A 529 17.44 15.81 19.27
CA THR A 529 16.33 16.02 20.20
C THR A 529 15.96 14.69 20.84
N LEU A 530 15.36 14.75 22.04
CA LEU A 530 14.84 13.60 22.78
C LEU A 530 13.35 13.41 22.50
N GLY A 531 12.83 12.24 22.90
CA GLY A 531 11.39 11.92 22.83
C GLY A 531 11.05 11.02 21.65
N GLU A 532 9.77 10.99 21.28
CA GLU A 532 9.27 10.18 20.16
C GLU A 532 9.48 10.89 18.81
N HIS A 533 9.99 10.13 17.85
CA HIS A 533 10.31 10.53 16.49
C HIS A 533 9.59 9.62 15.48
N GLU A 534 9.01 10.20 14.42
CA GLU A 534 8.35 9.44 13.35
C GLU A 534 9.32 9.15 12.19
N ILE A 535 9.39 7.88 11.78
CA ILE A 535 10.07 7.49 10.54
C ILE A 535 9.08 7.02 9.47
N TRP A 536 9.25 7.53 8.27
CA TRP A 536 8.61 7.06 7.05
C TRP A 536 9.65 6.65 6.02
N THR A 537 9.34 5.69 5.16
CA THR A 537 10.24 5.18 4.12
C THR A 537 9.51 4.99 2.81
N GLN A 538 10.21 5.18 1.68
CA GLN A 538 9.68 4.98 0.34
C GLN A 538 10.66 4.19 -0.53
N VAL A 539 10.15 3.31 -1.40
CA VAL A 539 10.91 2.61 -2.45
C VAL A 539 10.41 3.04 -3.83
N ASP A 540 11.32 3.22 -4.79
CA ASP A 540 11.03 3.77 -6.13
C ASP A 540 11.89 3.05 -7.18
N THR A 541 11.27 2.38 -8.15
CA THR A 541 11.96 1.79 -9.31
C THR A 541 11.95 2.77 -10.49
N ASP A 542 13.15 3.17 -10.95
CA ASP A 542 13.35 4.22 -11.97
C ASP A 542 12.39 4.08 -13.17
N ASP A 543 11.59 5.13 -13.43
CA ASP A 543 10.60 5.52 -14.50
C ASP A 543 10.52 4.68 -15.81
N SER A 544 11.54 3.87 -16.07
CA SER A 544 11.65 2.85 -17.11
C SER A 544 10.92 1.53 -16.81
N VAL A 545 10.64 1.22 -15.55
CA VAL A 545 9.77 0.10 -15.14
C VAL A 545 8.35 0.66 -15.01
N THR A 546 7.35 0.02 -15.62
CA THR A 546 5.96 0.43 -15.39
C THR A 546 5.49 -0.14 -14.06
N GLU A 547 5.67 0.63 -12.99
CA GLU A 547 5.10 0.30 -11.68
C GLU A 547 3.57 0.21 -11.80
N THR A 548 3.03 -1.00 -11.66
CA THR A 548 1.58 -1.23 -11.71
C THR A 548 0.92 -1.06 -10.34
N ASN A 549 1.66 -0.66 -9.31
CA ASN A 549 1.20 -0.51 -7.92
C ASN A 549 1.87 0.66 -7.18
N GLU A 550 1.72 1.89 -7.70
CA GLU A 550 2.05 3.15 -7.00
C GLU A 550 1.42 3.26 -5.57
N ASP A 551 0.52 2.34 -5.21
CA ASP A 551 -0.15 2.26 -3.91
C ASP A 551 0.65 1.64 -2.75
N ASN A 552 1.69 0.84 -3.00
CA ASN A 552 2.36 0.02 -1.97
C ASN A 552 3.80 0.46 -1.64
N ASN A 553 4.25 1.59 -2.19
CA ASN A 553 5.66 2.01 -2.13
C ASN A 553 6.06 2.80 -0.87
N ILE A 554 5.14 3.12 0.04
CA ILE A 554 5.42 3.89 1.28
C ILE A 554 5.08 3.05 2.53
N TYR A 555 5.98 3.04 3.51
CA TYR A 555 5.81 2.41 4.84
C TYR A 555 6.10 3.42 5.96
N GLY A 556 5.15 3.59 6.88
CA GLY A 556 5.23 4.48 8.05
C GLY A 556 3.84 4.86 8.61
N PRO A 557 3.79 5.60 9.74
CA PRO A 557 4.93 5.96 10.58
C PRO A 557 5.38 4.75 11.41
N GLU A 558 6.68 4.63 11.64
CA GLU A 558 7.25 3.77 12.68
C GLU A 558 7.86 4.68 13.76
N SER A 559 7.42 4.53 15.02
CA SER A 559 7.86 5.35 16.14
C SER A 559 9.23 4.92 16.67
N ILE A 560 10.09 5.90 16.95
CA ILE A 560 11.39 5.73 17.59
C ILE A 560 11.48 6.65 18.81
N THR A 561 11.73 6.10 19.99
CA THR A 561 12.04 6.90 21.19
C THR A 561 13.54 7.12 21.29
N VAL A 562 13.96 8.39 21.37
CA VAL A 562 15.35 8.80 21.60
C VAL A 562 15.51 9.19 23.07
N GLU A 563 16.37 8.45 23.77
CA GLU A 563 16.64 8.58 25.20
C GLU A 563 17.98 9.30 25.45
N VAL A 564 18.22 9.71 26.70
CA VAL A 564 19.55 10.19 27.12
C VAL A 564 20.63 9.09 26.95
N PRO A 565 21.90 9.45 26.74
CA PRO A 565 23.00 8.49 26.67
C PRO A 565 23.16 7.64 27.94
N PRO A 566 23.74 6.42 27.84
CA PRO A 566 24.05 5.61 29.00
C PRO A 566 25.08 6.30 29.90
N GLY A 567 24.93 6.16 31.22
CA GLY A 567 25.79 6.79 32.21
C GLY A 567 27.27 6.47 32.05
N ASP A 568 28.14 7.48 32.12
CA ASP A 568 29.59 7.34 31.99
C ASP A 568 30.29 6.84 33.27
N GLY A 569 29.53 6.71 34.37
CA GLY A 569 30.02 6.38 35.70
C GLY A 569 30.31 7.60 36.60
N THR A 570 30.00 8.82 36.16
CA THR A 570 30.15 10.05 36.95
C THR A 570 28.89 10.93 36.95
N THR A 571 28.22 11.01 38.11
CA THR A 571 27.06 11.90 38.31
C THR A 571 27.48 13.38 38.26
N THR A 572 26.88 14.11 37.32
CA THR A 572 26.90 15.56 37.20
C THR A 572 25.54 16.13 37.62
N TYR A 573 25.59 17.27 38.33
CA TYR A 573 24.41 17.98 38.79
C TYR A 573 24.11 19.18 37.89
N TRP A 574 22.87 19.26 37.42
CA TRP A 574 22.36 20.28 36.51
C TRP A 574 21.13 20.98 37.10
N ALA A 575 20.89 22.25 36.78
CA ALA A 575 19.68 22.94 37.25
C ALA A 575 19.06 23.93 36.26
N VAL A 576 17.74 24.00 36.24
CA VAL A 576 16.95 25.12 35.71
C VAL A 576 16.23 25.77 36.89
N ILE A 577 16.49 27.04 37.13
CA ILE A 577 16.03 27.77 38.31
C ILE A 577 15.35 29.05 37.82
N ALA A 578 14.04 29.14 38.02
CA ALA A 578 13.22 30.25 37.57
C ALA A 578 12.54 30.96 38.75
N GLY A 579 12.53 32.29 38.73
CA GLY A 579 11.85 33.12 39.72
C GLY A 579 11.19 34.32 39.04
N VAL A 580 9.91 34.56 39.30
CA VAL A 580 9.18 35.68 38.70
C VAL A 580 8.44 36.46 39.78
N SER A 581 8.92 37.68 40.02
CA SER A 581 8.25 38.69 40.84
C SER A 581 7.45 39.64 39.93
N ASP A 582 8.15 40.26 38.97
CA ASP A 582 7.67 41.33 38.09
C ASP A 582 6.91 40.75 36.85
N TYR A 583 5.67 40.28 37.00
CA TYR A 583 4.87 39.71 35.89
C TYR A 583 4.50 40.72 34.78
N LEU A 584 4.46 40.27 33.52
CA LEU A 584 4.10 41.14 32.38
C LEU A 584 2.62 41.56 32.36
N TYR A 585 1.72 40.70 32.86
CA TYR A 585 0.25 40.90 32.78
C TYR A 585 -0.50 40.69 34.11
N ILE A 586 0.18 40.22 35.17
CA ILE A 586 -0.41 39.84 36.47
C ILE A 586 0.05 40.85 37.54
N ASN A 587 -0.60 40.86 38.72
CA ASN A 587 -0.08 41.59 39.86
C ASN A 587 1.22 40.96 40.36
N ASP A 588 2.22 41.82 40.53
CA ASP A 588 3.54 41.66 41.14
C ASP A 588 3.52 40.82 42.46
N LEU A 589 4.37 39.80 42.52
CA LEU A 589 4.75 39.07 43.74
C LEU A 589 6.10 39.62 44.21
N ASN A 590 6.38 39.61 45.51
CA ASN A 590 7.69 40.04 46.02
C ASN A 590 8.54 38.81 46.36
N TYR A 591 9.84 38.94 46.11
CA TYR A 591 10.89 37.99 46.52
C TYR A 591 10.95 36.64 45.77
N CYS A 592 10.11 36.37 44.77
CA CYS A 592 10.20 35.15 43.97
C CYS A 592 11.48 35.07 43.12
N ASP A 593 11.96 36.23 42.65
CA ASP A 593 13.27 36.40 42.01
C ASP A 593 14.43 36.26 43.02
N ASP A 594 14.30 36.81 44.23
CA ASP A 594 15.25 36.63 45.34
C ASP A 594 15.33 35.15 45.78
N ASP A 595 14.20 34.43 45.89
CA ASP A 595 14.13 33.00 46.23
C ASP A 595 14.89 32.13 45.23
N ALA A 596 14.63 32.33 43.93
CA ALA A 596 15.36 31.66 42.85
C ALA A 596 16.86 32.00 42.88
N GLN A 597 17.20 33.26 43.18
CA GLN A 597 18.58 33.70 43.31
C GLN A 597 19.27 33.04 44.53
N ASP A 598 18.59 32.84 45.65
CA ASP A 598 19.17 32.25 46.86
C ASP A 598 19.21 30.70 46.83
N ILE A 599 18.30 30.03 46.12
CA ILE A 599 18.48 28.62 45.72
C ILE A 599 19.73 28.50 44.83
N TYR A 600 19.87 29.31 43.77
CA TYR A 600 21.05 29.29 42.91
C TYR A 600 22.35 29.59 43.69
N ASN A 601 22.33 30.55 44.63
CA ASN A 601 23.49 30.85 45.49
C ASN A 601 23.84 29.68 46.43
N THR A 602 22.83 28.98 46.94
CA THR A 602 23.01 27.81 47.83
C THR A 602 23.65 26.66 47.08
N LEU A 603 23.19 26.35 45.86
CA LEU A 603 23.84 25.35 45.00
C LEU A 603 25.27 25.79 44.65
N LEU A 604 25.48 27.05 44.23
CA LEU A 604 26.80 27.54 43.83
C LEU A 604 27.82 27.61 44.98
N ALA A 605 27.36 27.65 46.23
CA ALA A 605 28.23 27.54 47.40
C ALA A 605 28.79 26.11 47.60
N ASP A 606 28.18 25.12 46.93
CA ASP A 606 28.50 23.72 47.06
C ASP A 606 29.50 23.23 45.98
N PRO A 607 30.54 22.44 46.33
CA PRO A 607 31.55 21.98 45.39
C PRO A 607 31.07 20.95 44.35
N ASN A 608 29.92 20.30 44.54
CA ASN A 608 29.38 19.33 43.57
C ASN A 608 28.62 20.01 42.41
N TRP A 609 28.22 21.28 42.58
CA TRP A 609 27.48 22.06 41.60
C TRP A 609 28.39 23.00 40.82
N ASN A 610 28.08 23.19 39.53
CA ASN A 610 28.88 24.02 38.62
C ASN A 610 28.00 25.04 37.91
N SER A 611 28.36 26.32 37.95
CA SER A 611 27.61 27.39 37.29
C SER A 611 27.53 27.28 35.76
N SER A 612 28.35 26.43 35.12
CA SER A 612 28.16 26.12 33.69
C SER A 612 27.04 25.12 33.40
N HIS A 613 26.51 24.44 34.42
CA HIS A 613 25.45 23.42 34.33
C HIS A 613 24.13 23.91 34.98
N MET A 614 24.09 25.17 35.42
CA MET A 614 22.94 25.79 36.07
C MET A 614 22.47 27.01 35.27
N GLN A 615 21.18 27.06 34.95
CA GLN A 615 20.54 28.19 34.29
C GLN A 615 19.59 28.90 35.27
N LEU A 616 19.97 30.10 35.71
CA LEU A 616 19.09 31.00 36.45
C LEU A 616 18.32 31.90 35.47
N LEU A 617 17.01 32.02 35.66
CA LEU A 617 16.10 32.88 34.89
C LEU A 617 15.26 33.70 35.87
N ILE A 618 15.42 35.03 35.86
CA ILE A 618 14.65 35.93 36.74
C ILE A 618 13.81 36.94 35.94
N ASP A 619 12.58 37.15 36.40
CA ASP A 619 11.56 38.01 35.81
C ASP A 619 11.49 37.87 34.28
N SER A 620 11.77 38.94 33.54
CA SER A 620 11.78 39.01 32.07
C SER A 620 12.66 37.98 31.33
N GLN A 621 13.47 37.20 32.05
CA GLN A 621 14.24 36.08 31.50
C GLN A 621 13.48 34.74 31.60
N ALA A 622 12.59 34.58 32.59
CA ALA A 622 11.82 33.36 32.84
C ALA A 622 10.53 33.32 32.01
N THR A 623 10.67 33.47 30.69
CA THR A 623 9.57 33.24 29.74
C THR A 623 9.37 31.75 29.48
N LYS A 624 8.16 31.35 29.06
CA LYS A 624 7.85 29.95 28.71
C LYS A 624 8.91 29.32 27.79
N SER A 625 9.23 30.05 26.71
CA SER A 625 10.22 29.62 25.71
C SER A 625 11.64 29.54 26.28
N ALA A 626 12.04 30.43 27.20
CA ALA A 626 13.36 30.41 27.81
C ALA A 626 13.53 29.25 28.80
N ILE A 627 12.49 28.93 29.57
CA ILE A 627 12.47 27.79 30.50
C ILE A 627 12.59 26.47 29.72
N HIS A 628 11.76 26.25 28.70
CA HIS A 628 11.86 25.08 27.82
C HIS A 628 13.24 25.00 27.14
N SER A 629 13.76 26.13 26.63
CA SER A 629 15.10 26.17 26.03
C SER A 629 16.20 25.82 27.04
N ALA A 630 16.07 26.19 28.32
CA ALA A 630 17.04 25.85 29.36
C ALA A 630 17.10 24.33 29.59
N ILE A 631 15.95 23.68 29.71
CA ILE A 631 15.83 22.22 29.83
C ILE A 631 16.49 21.54 28.61
N ASN A 632 16.08 21.90 27.40
CA ASN A 632 16.63 21.31 26.17
C ASN A 632 18.14 21.53 25.99
N ASN A 633 18.68 22.69 26.40
CA ASN A 633 20.12 22.98 26.34
C ASN A 633 20.93 22.12 27.33
N ILE A 634 20.35 21.74 28.47
CA ILE A 634 20.98 20.81 29.42
C ILE A 634 20.97 19.40 28.85
N LEU A 635 19.79 18.93 28.43
CA LEU A 635 19.60 17.58 27.91
C LEU A 635 20.45 17.30 26.65
N SER A 636 20.55 18.28 25.73
CA SER A 636 21.44 18.20 24.57
C SER A 636 22.90 18.60 24.85
N GLY A 637 23.20 19.08 26.07
CA GLY A 637 24.49 19.61 26.49
C GLY A 637 25.51 18.57 26.96
N GLY A 638 25.16 17.29 26.94
CA GLY A 638 25.98 16.18 27.44
C GLY A 638 25.49 15.59 28.76
N PHE A 639 24.21 15.78 29.11
CA PHE A 639 23.53 15.07 30.19
C PHE A 639 23.43 13.57 29.87
N ASP A 640 23.64 12.69 30.86
CA ASP A 640 23.51 11.22 30.70
C ASP A 640 22.66 10.56 31.79
N GLN A 641 22.53 9.23 31.77
CA GLN A 641 21.69 8.47 32.71
C GLN A 641 22.18 8.48 34.18
N ASP A 642 23.46 8.79 34.46
CA ASP A 642 24.01 8.91 35.82
C ASP A 642 23.83 10.33 36.41
N ASP A 643 23.43 11.32 35.60
CA ASP A 643 23.23 12.71 35.98
C ASP A 643 21.90 12.97 36.72
N VAL A 644 21.83 14.15 37.36
CA VAL A 644 20.66 14.63 38.11
C VAL A 644 20.29 16.06 37.72
N LEU A 645 19.03 16.28 37.33
CA LEU A 645 18.45 17.59 37.03
C LEU A 645 17.61 18.12 38.21
N LEU A 646 17.87 19.35 38.66
CA LEU A 646 16.96 20.12 39.51
C LEU A 646 16.17 21.12 38.66
N PHE A 647 14.85 20.97 38.61
CA PHE A 647 13.95 22.03 38.16
C PHE A 647 13.38 22.76 39.38
N TYR A 648 13.63 24.06 39.49
CA TYR A 648 13.07 24.91 40.53
C TYR A 648 12.31 26.09 39.90
N PHE A 649 11.10 26.35 40.40
CA PHE A 649 10.29 27.49 39.99
C PHE A 649 9.66 28.20 41.20
N SER A 650 9.77 29.53 41.29
CA SER A 650 9.05 30.38 42.25
C SER A 650 8.21 31.45 41.54
N GLY A 651 6.93 31.59 41.92
CA GLY A 651 6.01 32.58 41.32
C GLY A 651 4.50 32.27 41.49
N HIS A 652 3.69 32.65 40.50
CA HIS A 652 2.26 32.28 40.44
C HIS A 652 2.08 30.88 39.84
N GLY A 653 1.14 30.13 40.40
CA GLY A 653 0.43 29.03 39.73
C GLY A 653 -1.04 29.42 39.51
N THR A 654 -1.71 28.70 38.62
CA THR A 654 -3.15 28.84 38.35
C THR A 654 -3.71 27.52 37.82
N TYR A 655 -5.04 27.39 37.79
CA TYR A 655 -5.72 26.23 37.23
C TYR A 655 -6.88 26.67 36.32
N TYR A 656 -7.25 25.83 35.35
CA TYR A 656 -8.38 26.11 34.44
C TYR A 656 -9.11 24.84 34.03
N TYR A 657 -10.30 24.95 33.42
CA TYR A 657 -11.03 23.77 32.95
C TYR A 657 -10.25 23.01 31.88
N ASP A 658 -10.25 21.68 32.00
CA ASP A 658 -9.40 20.81 31.19
C ASP A 658 -9.59 20.99 29.67
N GLN A 659 -8.47 20.89 28.95
CA GLN A 659 -8.42 21.03 27.49
C GLN A 659 -7.83 19.80 26.80
N SER A 660 -8.70 19.12 26.04
CA SER A 660 -8.43 17.97 25.17
C SER A 660 -6.96 17.81 24.68
N PRO A 661 -6.35 16.62 24.84
CA PRO A 661 -6.96 15.37 25.33
C PRO A 661 -7.31 15.41 26.82
N ILE A 662 -8.50 14.90 27.17
CA ILE A 662 -8.96 14.81 28.56
C ILE A 662 -8.25 13.63 29.22
N ASP A 663 -7.32 13.91 30.12
CA ASP A 663 -6.61 12.97 30.98
C ASP A 663 -7.03 13.10 32.46
N GLU A 664 -7.22 14.33 32.94
CA GLU A 664 -7.49 14.56 34.36
C GLU A 664 -8.86 14.15 34.92
N THR A 665 -8.82 13.62 36.13
CA THR A 665 -9.97 12.94 36.76
C THR A 665 -10.97 13.92 37.39
N ASP A 666 -10.56 15.15 37.68
CA ASP A 666 -11.39 16.15 38.38
C ASP A 666 -11.97 17.24 37.44
N GLY A 667 -11.34 17.45 36.28
CA GLY A 667 -11.75 18.33 35.18
C GLY A 667 -11.05 19.69 35.10
N TYR A 668 -9.85 19.83 35.64
CA TYR A 668 -8.98 21.00 35.50
C TYR A 668 -7.56 20.62 35.04
N ASP A 669 -6.88 21.50 34.28
CA ASP A 669 -5.42 21.46 34.13
C ASP A 669 -4.78 22.46 35.10
N GLU A 670 -3.60 22.13 35.66
CA GLU A 670 -2.79 23.04 36.46
C GLU A 670 -1.64 23.67 35.66
N TYR A 671 -1.30 24.92 36.00
CA TYR A 671 -0.34 25.74 35.25
C TYR A 671 0.65 26.44 36.19
N ILE A 672 1.95 26.37 35.91
CA ILE A 672 2.90 27.37 36.41
C ILE A 672 2.93 28.59 35.48
N CYS A 673 2.99 29.79 36.05
CA CYS A 673 2.91 31.05 35.29
C CYS A 673 4.32 31.61 35.02
N PRO A 674 4.88 31.48 33.80
CA PRO A 674 6.09 32.19 33.41
C PRO A 674 5.83 33.70 33.30
N TYR A 675 6.91 34.49 33.15
CA TYR A 675 6.85 35.96 33.06
C TYR A 675 5.87 36.50 32.01
N ASP A 676 5.80 35.82 30.86
CA ASP A 676 4.98 36.18 29.70
C ASP A 676 3.54 35.61 29.73
N MET A 677 3.12 35.01 30.85
CA MET A 677 1.76 34.48 31.06
C MET A 677 0.67 35.56 30.92
N ASP A 678 -0.12 35.48 29.85
CA ASP A 678 -1.31 36.30 29.62
C ASP A 678 -2.53 35.66 30.27
N ILE A 679 -3.07 36.31 31.30
CA ILE A 679 -4.31 35.90 32.00
C ILE A 679 -5.57 35.84 31.11
N THR A 680 -5.47 36.23 29.85
CA THR A 680 -6.53 36.10 28.83
C THR A 680 -6.27 35.00 27.80
N ASP A 681 -5.07 34.39 27.79
CA ASP A 681 -4.68 33.27 26.92
C ASP A 681 -3.79 32.27 27.68
N LEU A 682 -4.42 31.30 28.34
CA LEU A 682 -3.76 30.40 29.29
C LEU A 682 -2.78 29.40 28.64
N PHE A 683 -2.79 29.25 27.31
CA PHE A 683 -1.77 28.50 26.57
C PHE A 683 -0.36 29.12 26.68
N THR A 684 -0.25 30.34 27.20
CA THR A 684 1.03 30.99 27.53
C THR A 684 1.62 30.53 28.88
N GLY A 685 0.84 29.83 29.72
CA GLY A 685 1.32 29.11 30.90
C GLY A 685 1.97 27.78 30.54
N ILE A 686 2.74 27.19 31.46
CA ILE A 686 3.28 25.83 31.30
C ILE A 686 2.38 24.88 32.08
N ARG A 687 1.81 23.88 31.41
CA ARG A 687 0.96 22.86 32.04
C ARG A 687 1.81 21.79 32.73
N ASP A 688 1.15 21.01 33.57
CA ASP A 688 1.61 19.73 34.10
C ASP A 688 2.02 18.76 32.99
N ASP A 689 1.11 18.44 32.05
CA ASP A 689 1.37 17.52 30.94
C ASP A 689 2.56 17.96 30.07
N GLU A 690 2.64 19.26 29.78
CA GLU A 690 3.70 19.86 28.99
C GLU A 690 5.05 19.83 29.71
N LEU A 691 5.07 19.96 31.04
CA LEU A 691 6.29 19.81 31.83
C LEU A 691 6.65 18.33 32.04
N GLU A 692 5.68 17.42 32.09
CA GLU A 692 5.90 15.97 32.06
C GLU A 692 6.60 15.58 30.75
N ASP A 693 6.06 15.96 29.59
CA ASP A 693 6.64 15.72 28.27
C ASP A 693 8.09 16.23 28.16
N TRP A 694 8.41 17.40 28.76
CA TRP A 694 9.77 17.94 28.76
C TRP A 694 10.77 17.17 29.64
N LEU A 695 10.27 16.32 30.55
CA LEU A 695 11.08 15.61 31.55
C LEU A 695 10.99 14.07 31.45
N ASN A 696 10.00 13.52 30.72
CA ASN A 696 9.75 12.08 30.57
C ASN A 696 10.70 11.41 29.54
N VAL A 697 11.99 11.70 29.67
CA VAL A 697 13.06 11.31 28.73
C VAL A 697 14.15 10.45 29.40
N GLY A 698 13.78 9.75 30.48
CA GLY A 698 14.65 8.80 31.19
C GLY A 698 15.62 9.43 32.20
N ILE A 699 15.39 10.67 32.64
CA ILE A 699 16.31 11.44 33.50
C ILE A 699 16.03 11.32 34.99
N ASN A 700 17.08 11.28 35.83
CA ASN A 700 16.90 11.42 37.28
C ASN A 700 16.77 12.91 37.62
N GLY A 701 15.84 13.27 38.53
CA GLY A 701 15.69 14.68 38.86
C GLY A 701 14.77 15.02 40.03
N VAL A 702 14.85 16.28 40.45
CA VAL A 702 14.00 16.88 41.48
C VAL A 702 13.24 18.04 40.86
N VAL A 703 11.92 18.09 41.06
CA VAL A 703 11.06 19.20 40.66
C VAL A 703 10.61 19.91 41.94
N THR A 704 10.80 21.23 42.04
CA THR A 704 10.42 22.03 43.22
C THR A 704 9.67 23.28 42.80
N LEU A 705 8.44 23.45 43.28
CA LEU A 705 7.52 24.53 42.87
C LEU A 705 7.06 25.35 44.09
N ASP A 706 7.64 26.55 44.27
CA ASP A 706 7.16 27.55 45.23
C ASP A 706 6.14 28.47 44.55
N THR A 707 4.91 27.96 44.37
CA THR A 707 3.87 28.64 43.61
C THR A 707 2.53 28.73 44.33
N CYS A 708 1.81 29.83 44.12
CA CYS A 708 0.42 29.98 44.56
C CYS A 708 -0.51 29.03 43.78
N ASN A 709 -1.35 28.24 44.45
CA ASN A 709 -2.31 27.26 43.86
C ASN A 709 -1.64 26.12 43.05
N SER A 710 -1.00 25.13 43.71
CA SER A 710 -0.20 24.04 43.06
C SER A 710 -0.43 22.63 43.66
N GLY A 711 -1.68 22.13 43.62
CA GLY A 711 -2.30 21.55 44.81
C GLY A 711 -2.06 20.12 45.32
N GLY A 712 -2.09 20.01 46.67
CA GLY A 712 -2.70 18.92 47.47
C GLY A 712 -2.23 18.86 48.95
N PHE A 713 -3.04 18.74 50.03
CA PHE A 713 -4.51 18.60 50.17
C PHE A 713 -5.02 18.92 51.62
N ILE A 714 -6.24 19.48 51.71
CA ILE A 714 -7.31 19.28 52.74
C ILE A 714 -6.97 19.45 54.25
N LYS A 715 -7.59 20.46 54.87
CA LYS A 715 -7.85 20.59 56.32
C LYS A 715 -9.00 19.65 56.80
N LEU A 716 -8.96 19.02 57.98
CA LEU A 716 -9.09 19.68 59.29
C LEU A 716 -8.83 18.76 60.51
N ASN A 717 -8.19 19.33 61.54
CA ASN A 717 -8.09 18.92 62.96
C ASN A 717 -8.83 17.64 63.44
N GLY A 718 -8.05 16.68 63.97
CA GLY A 718 -8.55 15.78 65.03
C GLY A 718 -8.44 14.26 64.80
N LEU A 719 -7.62 13.82 63.85
CA LEU A 719 -7.00 12.48 63.73
C LEU A 719 -7.77 11.24 64.28
N THR A 720 -8.18 10.33 63.39
CA THR A 720 -7.44 9.07 63.13
C THR A 720 -8.08 8.26 61.99
N SER A 721 -7.30 7.34 61.40
CA SER A 721 -7.39 6.99 59.97
C SER A 721 -8.09 5.67 59.59
N LYS A 722 -8.33 5.54 58.28
CA LYS A 722 -8.52 4.32 57.44
C LYS A 722 -9.92 3.67 57.26
N CYS A 723 -10.55 4.09 56.16
CA CYS A 723 -10.86 3.29 54.94
C CYS A 723 -12.12 2.38 54.83
N ILE A 724 -12.68 2.37 53.60
CA ILE A 724 -13.65 1.42 52.97
C ILE A 724 -15.18 1.56 53.27
N ILE A 725 -15.91 2.05 52.25
CA ILE A 725 -17.29 1.74 51.76
C ILE A 725 -18.51 1.85 52.70
N VAL A 726 -19.54 2.64 52.27
CA VAL A 726 -20.96 2.19 52.11
C VAL A 726 -21.64 2.94 50.94
N PRO A 727 -22.32 2.26 49.99
CA PRO A 727 -23.05 2.90 48.88
C PRO A 727 -24.50 3.30 49.23
N GLY A 728 -25.04 4.32 48.55
CA GLY A 728 -26.49 4.47 48.37
C GLY A 728 -27.13 5.86 48.58
N LEU A 729 -26.70 6.88 47.81
CA LEU A 729 -27.42 8.16 47.59
C LEU A 729 -27.62 9.09 48.81
N SER A 730 -27.63 10.42 48.72
CA SER A 730 -27.13 11.43 47.76
C SER A 730 -27.32 12.79 48.49
N LYS A 731 -26.61 13.89 48.25
CA LYS A 731 -25.95 14.47 47.06
C LYS A 731 -24.66 15.20 47.52
N LYS A 732 -23.55 15.13 46.76
CA LYS A 732 -23.17 16.02 45.62
C LYS A 732 -23.13 17.51 46.02
N ALA A 733 -22.15 18.32 45.63
CA ALA A 733 -20.82 18.13 45.01
C ALA A 733 -19.95 19.33 45.48
N ILE A 734 -18.62 19.38 45.36
CA ILE A 734 -17.80 19.49 44.12
C ILE A 734 -16.55 18.58 44.24
N THR A 735 -15.97 18.18 43.11
CA THR A 735 -14.68 17.46 42.98
C THR A 735 -13.49 18.34 43.38
N LYS A 736 -12.33 17.69 43.59
CA LYS A 736 -11.03 18.25 43.97
C LYS A 736 -9.96 17.29 43.44
N GLY A 737 -9.05 17.76 42.58
CA GLY A 737 -7.98 16.99 41.93
C GLY A 737 -6.62 17.12 42.60
N ASP A 738 -5.63 16.50 41.97
CA ASP A 738 -4.24 16.34 42.41
C ASP A 738 -3.27 16.17 41.22
N GLY A 739 -3.56 16.84 40.08
CA GLY A 739 -2.94 16.62 38.76
C GLY A 739 -1.43 16.81 38.74
N PHE A 740 -0.95 18.05 38.90
CA PHE A 740 0.47 18.41 38.70
C PHE A 740 1.49 17.54 39.46
N THR A 741 1.11 16.99 40.62
CA THR A 741 1.97 16.07 41.40
C THR A 741 1.76 14.59 41.04
N LYS A 742 0.60 14.21 40.53
CA LYS A 742 0.29 12.85 40.06
C LYS A 742 1.05 12.53 38.78
N ASP A 743 1.02 13.44 37.80
CA ASP A 743 1.51 13.18 36.45
C ASP A 743 3.05 13.15 36.42
N LEU A 744 3.69 14.12 37.07
CA LEU A 744 5.13 14.09 37.33
C LEU A 744 5.61 12.94 38.24
N GLN A 745 4.71 12.22 38.95
CA GLN A 745 5.06 11.01 39.71
C GLN A 745 4.95 9.71 38.92
N ASP A 746 4.25 9.69 37.78
CA ASP A 746 4.28 8.55 36.86
C ASP A 746 5.63 8.47 36.12
N ILE A 747 6.40 9.57 36.04
CA ILE A 747 7.84 9.55 35.73
C ILE A 747 8.65 8.94 36.89
N SER A 748 8.93 7.64 36.77
CA SER A 748 9.45 6.78 37.85
C SER A 748 10.79 7.19 38.54
N ASN A 749 11.51 8.17 38.01
CA ASN A 749 12.82 8.65 38.47
C ASN A 749 12.88 10.15 38.82
N LEU A 750 11.72 10.84 38.90
CA LEU A 750 11.62 12.20 39.44
C LEU A 750 11.15 12.23 40.90
N VAL A 751 11.51 13.29 41.62
CA VAL A 751 11.00 13.63 42.96
C VAL A 751 10.40 15.03 42.95
N THR A 752 9.09 15.13 43.14
CA THR A 752 8.36 16.42 43.08
C THR A 752 8.02 16.95 44.47
N LEU A 753 8.21 18.26 44.68
CA LEU A 753 7.93 19.00 45.91
C LEU A 753 7.19 20.31 45.58
N THR A 754 6.05 20.59 46.23
CA THR A 754 5.22 21.79 45.96
C THR A 754 4.82 22.52 47.25
N ALA A 755 4.35 23.78 47.12
CA ALA A 755 4.15 24.69 48.25
C ALA A 755 2.74 24.76 48.86
N CYS A 756 1.64 24.50 48.11
CA CYS A 756 0.26 24.68 48.62
C CYS A 756 -0.84 23.94 47.82
N ASP A 757 -2.05 23.76 48.40
CA ASP A 757 -3.28 23.19 47.78
C ASP A 757 -3.87 24.09 46.64
N ASP A 758 -4.70 23.59 45.70
CA ASP A 758 -5.19 24.36 44.50
C ASP A 758 -6.02 25.62 44.85
N ASN A 759 -6.40 25.70 46.12
CA ASN A 759 -7.25 26.75 46.67
C ASN A 759 -6.57 27.42 47.88
N GLU A 760 -5.27 27.16 48.08
CA GLU A 760 -4.44 27.79 49.10
C GLU A 760 -3.39 28.70 48.43
N SER A 761 -3.15 29.84 49.07
CA SER A 761 -2.15 30.82 48.63
C SER A 761 -0.99 30.78 49.60
N ALA A 762 0.23 30.61 49.10
CA ALA A 762 1.42 30.96 49.86
C ALA A 762 1.38 32.47 50.21
N GLU A 763 1.73 32.81 51.45
CA GLU A 763 1.90 34.21 51.86
C GLU A 763 3.40 34.52 51.98
N GLU A 764 3.88 35.52 51.25
CA GLU A 764 5.24 36.06 51.35
C GLU A 764 5.52 36.67 52.73
N SER A 765 6.78 36.59 53.21
CA SER A 765 7.17 37.25 54.46
C SER A 765 8.23 38.33 54.28
N THR A 766 7.81 39.59 54.45
CA THR A 766 8.73 40.75 54.52
C THR A 766 9.76 40.69 55.66
N SER A 767 9.60 39.79 56.65
CA SER A 767 10.58 39.56 57.72
C SER A 767 11.59 38.46 57.39
N LEU A 768 11.24 37.54 56.49
CA LEU A 768 12.13 36.49 55.98
C LEU A 768 12.83 36.91 54.68
N GLN A 769 12.27 37.87 53.94
CA GLN A 769 12.75 38.33 52.62
C GLN A 769 12.72 37.22 51.56
N HIS A 770 11.76 36.29 51.70
CA HIS A 770 11.66 35.04 50.94
C HIS A 770 10.19 34.59 50.86
N GLY A 771 9.90 33.74 49.86
CA GLY A 771 8.82 32.78 49.88
C GLY A 771 8.95 31.81 51.06
N VAL A 772 7.83 31.55 51.72
CA VAL A 772 7.86 30.87 53.03
C VAL A 772 8.18 29.38 52.90
N PHE A 773 7.83 28.76 51.76
CA PHE A 773 8.21 27.37 51.46
C PHE A 773 9.71 27.25 51.15
N THR A 774 10.26 28.12 50.30
CA THR A 774 11.69 28.18 50.01
C THR A 774 12.55 28.39 51.26
N TYR A 775 12.14 29.30 52.15
CA TYR A 775 12.79 29.47 53.46
C TYR A 775 12.79 28.18 54.29
N TYR A 776 11.68 27.42 54.30
CA TYR A 776 11.62 26.15 55.01
C TYR A 776 12.52 25.09 54.39
N LEU A 777 12.56 24.97 53.06
CA LEU A 777 13.44 24.03 52.36
C LEU A 777 14.92 24.31 52.65
N LEU A 778 15.35 25.57 52.58
CA LEU A 778 16.72 26.00 52.87
C LEU A 778 17.13 25.74 54.33
N GLU A 779 16.31 26.13 55.31
CA GLU A 779 16.59 25.89 56.75
C GLU A 779 16.56 24.41 57.12
N ALA A 780 15.76 23.60 56.42
CA ALA A 780 15.62 22.17 56.64
C ALA A 780 16.85 21.38 56.19
N LEU A 781 17.36 21.70 55.00
CA LEU A 781 18.51 21.03 54.39
C LEU A 781 19.83 21.34 55.12
N ASP A 782 19.97 22.52 55.73
CA ASP A 782 21.11 22.84 56.62
C ASP A 782 21.03 22.14 58.00
N ASN A 783 20.07 21.21 58.24
CA ASN A 783 19.97 20.56 59.53
C ASN A 783 19.59 19.07 59.56
N THR A 784 20.53 18.26 60.06
CA THR A 784 20.33 16.82 60.31
C THR A 784 19.31 16.48 61.40
N SER A 785 18.76 17.46 62.14
CA SER A 785 17.63 17.24 63.07
C SER A 785 16.24 17.45 62.46
N THR A 786 16.19 17.73 61.15
CA THR A 786 14.96 17.78 60.35
C THR A 786 14.35 16.38 60.14
N ASP A 787 15.14 15.31 60.04
CA ASP A 787 14.65 13.92 59.95
C ASP A 787 14.01 13.47 61.27
N ILE A 788 12.69 13.65 61.36
CA ILE A 788 11.90 13.35 62.56
C ILE A 788 11.63 11.84 62.64
N ASN A 789 11.53 11.16 61.50
CA ASN A 789 11.13 9.75 61.44
C ASN A 789 12.32 8.76 61.44
N SER A 790 13.53 9.25 61.21
CA SER A 790 14.81 8.54 61.12
C SER A 790 14.91 7.55 59.94
N ASN A 791 14.32 7.89 58.79
CA ASN A 791 14.51 7.15 57.52
C ASN A 791 15.75 7.60 56.73
N ASN A 792 16.51 8.59 57.22
CA ASN A 792 17.52 9.35 56.48
C ASN A 792 16.92 10.06 55.26
N LYS A 793 15.73 10.65 55.39
CA LYS A 793 15.13 11.50 54.35
C LYS A 793 14.51 12.77 54.96
N ILE A 794 14.25 13.77 54.12
CA ILE A 794 13.45 14.96 54.42
C ILE A 794 12.27 14.97 53.44
N SER A 795 11.07 14.86 54.00
CA SER A 795 9.83 15.29 53.36
C SER A 795 9.64 16.82 53.48
N ALA A 796 8.80 17.40 52.61
CA ALA A 796 8.36 18.80 52.77
C ALA A 796 7.73 19.07 54.15
N GLU A 797 7.06 18.06 54.72
CA GLU A 797 6.46 18.10 56.06
C GLU A 797 7.49 18.16 57.19
N GLU A 798 8.59 17.43 57.05
CA GLU A 798 9.70 17.49 58.01
C GLU A 798 10.44 18.81 57.94
N ALA A 799 10.68 19.32 56.72
CA ALA A 799 11.23 20.65 56.50
C ALA A 799 10.39 21.75 57.16
N PHE A 800 9.09 21.73 56.91
CA PHE A 800 8.13 22.64 57.54
C PHE A 800 8.10 22.48 59.07
N THR A 801 8.01 21.26 59.60
CA THR A 801 7.93 21.02 61.05
C THR A 801 9.19 21.51 61.78
N TYR A 802 10.36 21.42 61.13
CA TYR A 802 11.63 21.89 61.67
C TYR A 802 11.78 23.42 61.62
N ALA A 803 11.41 24.06 60.50
CA ALA A 803 11.66 25.47 60.26
C ALA A 803 10.53 26.40 60.72
N SER A 804 9.26 25.98 60.66
CA SER A 804 8.10 26.79 61.07
C SER A 804 8.16 27.35 62.50
N PRO A 805 8.73 26.68 63.54
CA PRO A 805 8.85 27.26 64.88
C PRO A 805 9.93 28.36 65.00
N LYS A 806 10.78 28.52 63.98
CA LYS A 806 11.81 29.57 63.88
C LYS A 806 11.30 30.83 63.18
N ALA A 807 10.33 30.68 62.27
CA ALA A 807 9.76 31.79 61.52
C ALA A 807 9.02 32.78 62.42
N THR A 808 9.23 34.08 62.20
CA THR A 808 8.64 35.15 63.03
C THR A 808 7.18 35.46 62.70
N ASP A 809 6.75 35.19 61.47
CA ASP A 809 5.40 35.49 60.96
C ASP A 809 4.72 34.21 60.42
N PHE A 810 4.58 33.21 61.30
CA PHE A 810 4.01 31.90 60.98
C PHE A 810 2.48 31.90 60.86
N ASN A 811 1.94 31.44 59.72
CA ASN A 811 0.53 31.16 59.49
C ASN A 811 0.30 29.65 59.21
N PRO A 812 -0.64 28.95 59.91
CA PRO A 812 -1.02 27.56 59.60
C PRO A 812 -1.69 27.32 58.23
N ASP A 813 -1.87 28.35 57.43
CA ASP A 813 -2.28 28.28 56.02
C ASP A 813 -1.08 28.27 55.05
N GLN A 814 0.17 28.45 55.52
CA GLN A 814 1.43 28.34 54.76
C GLN A 814 2.09 26.93 54.91
N HIS A 815 1.28 25.89 55.05
CA HIS A 815 1.73 24.55 55.42
C HIS A 815 1.78 23.65 54.18
N PRO A 816 2.95 23.16 53.73
CA PRO A 816 3.05 22.48 52.44
C PRO A 816 2.28 21.16 52.40
N GLN A 817 2.06 20.46 53.53
CA GLN A 817 1.31 19.19 53.48
C GLN A 817 0.61 18.76 54.80
N ILE A 818 -0.62 19.20 55.08
CA ILE A 818 -1.30 18.87 56.36
C ILE A 818 -1.66 17.37 56.52
N SER A 819 -1.75 16.58 55.43
CA SER A 819 -1.84 15.10 55.46
C SER A 819 -2.01 14.48 54.06
N ASP A 820 -1.10 13.60 53.58
CA ASP A 820 -1.55 12.33 52.96
C ASP A 820 -0.49 11.19 52.85
N LYS A 821 -0.74 10.21 51.96
CA LYS A 821 -0.10 8.88 51.86
C LYS A 821 0.99 8.75 50.79
N TYR A 822 1.39 9.83 50.12
CA TYR A 822 2.35 9.79 49.02
C TYR A 822 3.64 10.53 49.41
N SER A 823 4.79 10.00 49.03
CA SER A 823 6.07 10.26 49.68
C SER A 823 7.12 10.82 48.72
N GLY A 824 7.05 12.12 48.45
CA GLY A 824 8.20 12.89 47.99
C GLY A 824 9.16 13.10 49.16
N GLU A 825 10.27 12.35 49.19
CA GLU A 825 11.24 12.35 50.29
C GLU A 825 12.68 12.40 49.73
N LEU A 826 13.41 13.49 50.02
CA LEU A 826 14.82 13.69 49.63
C LEU A 826 15.75 12.94 50.60
N ASP A 827 16.70 12.13 50.14
CA ASP A 827 17.63 11.45 51.06
C ASP A 827 18.62 12.43 51.74
N LEU A 828 18.73 12.30 53.07
CA LEU A 828 19.75 12.91 53.91
C LEU A 828 20.98 12.00 53.99
N ILE A 829 21.99 12.32 53.20
CA ILE A 829 23.35 11.81 53.41
C ILE A 829 24.09 12.76 54.38
N ASN A 830 25.04 12.23 55.16
CA ASN A 830 25.66 12.92 56.31
C ASN A 830 26.72 13.98 55.92
N THR A 831 26.38 14.95 55.06
CA THR A 831 27.25 16.06 54.62
C THR A 831 26.39 17.25 54.13
N PRO A 832 26.98 18.41 53.72
CA PRO A 832 26.23 19.54 53.16
C PRO A 832 25.40 19.21 51.91
N PHE A 833 24.70 20.23 51.38
CA PHE A 833 23.84 20.22 50.17
C PHE A 833 24.39 19.40 48.98
N ALA A 834 25.72 19.30 48.88
CA ALA A 834 26.52 18.43 48.02
C ALA A 834 25.93 17.06 47.67
N ASP A 835 25.56 16.27 48.67
CA ASP A 835 25.37 14.82 48.47
C ASP A 835 23.88 14.45 48.37
N LEU A 836 23.10 15.28 47.67
CA LEU A 836 21.70 15.00 47.35
C LEU A 836 21.63 13.85 46.34
N VAL A 837 21.40 12.62 46.83
CA VAL A 837 21.26 11.42 46.01
C VAL A 837 19.80 10.96 46.08
N ILE A 838 19.10 10.97 44.95
CA ILE A 838 17.74 10.45 44.87
C ILE A 838 17.80 8.92 45.00
N THR A 839 17.32 8.33 46.11
CA THR A 839 17.07 6.89 46.17
C THR A 839 15.59 6.58 46.44
N GLY A 840 14.83 6.46 45.35
CA GLY A 840 13.49 5.86 45.38
C GLY A 840 13.59 4.38 45.77
N VAL A 841 13.25 4.03 47.02
CA VAL A 841 13.21 2.62 47.45
C VAL A 841 11.92 1.97 46.92
N ILE A 842 12.05 1.30 45.78
CA ILE A 842 10.99 0.49 45.18
C ILE A 842 10.46 -0.54 46.19
N SER A 843 9.22 -0.36 46.66
CA SER A 843 8.47 -1.41 47.35
C SER A 843 7.39 -1.99 46.43
N THR A 844 7.78 -2.93 45.56
CA THR A 844 6.82 -3.60 44.66
C THR A 844 5.74 -4.34 45.46
N PRO A 845 4.44 -4.11 45.19
CA PRO A 845 3.37 -4.84 45.85
C PRO A 845 3.10 -6.19 45.15
N ASN A 846 4.03 -7.15 45.18
CA ASN A 846 3.72 -8.51 44.71
C ASN A 846 4.49 -9.66 45.41
N PRO A 847 3.86 -10.44 46.31
CA PRO A 847 4.52 -11.48 47.09
C PRO A 847 4.46 -12.88 46.42
N SER A 848 4.94 -13.05 45.18
CA SER A 848 5.05 -14.41 44.59
C SER A 848 5.97 -14.60 43.37
N VAL A 849 7.31 -14.58 43.56
CA VAL A 849 8.20 -15.56 42.90
C VAL A 849 9.35 -15.91 43.85
N SER A 850 9.50 -17.18 44.23
CA SER A 850 10.61 -17.64 45.06
C SER A 850 11.79 -18.12 44.22
N GLY A 851 12.84 -17.30 44.14
CA GLY A 851 14.24 -17.73 44.05
C GLY A 851 14.74 -18.41 42.77
N GLN A 852 15.60 -17.69 42.04
CA GLN A 852 16.86 -18.25 41.54
C GLN A 852 17.90 -17.12 41.39
N GLN A 853 19.10 -17.32 41.95
CA GLN A 853 20.25 -16.49 41.62
C GLN A 853 20.87 -17.02 40.33
N VAL A 854 21.13 -16.12 39.37
CA VAL A 854 22.01 -16.38 38.24
C VAL A 854 23.10 -15.31 38.25
N GLN A 855 24.35 -15.73 38.43
CA GLN A 855 25.49 -14.89 38.08
C GLN A 855 25.75 -15.00 36.58
N VAL A 856 26.06 -13.88 35.94
CA VAL A 856 26.69 -13.84 34.62
C VAL A 856 28.11 -13.29 34.80
N THR A 857 29.05 -13.77 33.96
CA THR A 857 30.47 -13.44 33.95
C THR A 857 30.84 -12.91 32.57
#